data_AF-A0A087W1Y6-F1
#
_entry.id   AF-A0A087W1Y6-F1
#
_cell.length_a   1.000
_cell.length_b   1.000
_cell.length_c   1.000
_cell.angle_alpha   90.00
_cell.angle_beta   90.00
_cell.angle_gamma   90.00
#
_symmetry.space_group_name_H-M   'P 1'
#
loop_
_entity.id
_entity.type
_entity.pdbx_description
1 polymer ?
#
loop_
_entity_poly.entity_id
_entity_poly.type
_entity_poly.pdbx_seq_one_letter_code
_entity_poly.pdbx_strand_id
1 'polypeptide(L)'
;MFSDLQNRISKDRDRRKTLDSHSIQSSITARSMLASNESLTSLNSATAHRKSDRIKYFEAKIAELGALLRQKDVSIETSNKEIDRLRSELLRANSRTGSLGGAKSDHTDEAPESVESRLDIGSMLSKAEANLAAVDRLSEEIIAQKDEQHRKAIQELECAKNNLVSLEEEVKALRSQLAEKVAEIEDLSLQLAQLSKEMEAKNVALENAEELRLKLLDDQSLKAKALRELEAENNATEMKVKELTTELNQMKGALSRQKHEAAEALDRARVAQAEAEKANLQARNASVRASEREADLRDRVRLLEERLVILTEPDAGLFTEQMEDAKLTSGPIPSPDAPETASARCVTLLVERKLLETRLAETRKHLEEVKSNLGEKLADLEFQNTNLNDKIAGDSAKHASEKAEWESQRQKLDSELTEVRGKQAEADAALYWAELDRTARELAWEEQRREWELTHTSLKAEIEALQQTAQTECRTHAEVLQFSQELQSRISDLAKDVENGVKEADSLKREKEELKIQLGTGTAEIAELRQTISKYRALEKQNCEKVMKLEQELRELSETNAYLRTEMDRLTKTKDHARETEVAQGIALKEELSRTEAELLTSTKRIDDAQKATNAAEVKCQQLQSERDVLHAKMVEMEKGFQSRLAELEAKREKVETVETSAEVASLKESINELNEVILDRNKTIRLQKQKLSELKKALGQGLKPVTVSNLSLISTDEEAHNHQQPSFVSGTARSVALGGPSAVDVTLPPLFATSRQVPPASPPAILPAMETTQSLDSHCASTVLSTSSPGAVLTTNSHYDTDPVNFEYMRHVLLKFFLSHDSEALQLVRAVATVLKLSKKDEFMIRQRLEERRSWFITPVISPESSGQFAKMVSH
;
A
#
# COMPACT_ATOMS: atom_id res chain seq x y z
N MET A 1 -53.28 -41.54 15.02
CA MET A 1 -52.30 -40.43 15.00
C MET A 1 -51.56 -40.29 16.32
N PHE A 2 -52.18 -39.85 17.43
CA PHE A 2 -51.46 -39.71 18.71
C PHE A 2 -50.87 -41.04 19.24
N SER A 3 -51.62 -42.14 19.16
CA SER A 3 -51.17 -43.49 19.56
C SER A 3 -49.96 -43.99 18.77
N ASP A 4 -49.82 -43.57 17.50
CA ASP A 4 -48.71 -43.97 16.62
C ASP A 4 -47.40 -43.27 17.01
N LEU A 5 -47.49 -42.03 17.53
CA LEU A 5 -46.37 -41.28 18.06
C LEU A 5 -45.83 -41.93 19.34
N GLN A 6 -46.73 -42.30 20.25
CA GLN A 6 -46.39 -42.93 21.52
C GLN A 6 -45.74 -44.31 21.33
N ASN A 7 -46.23 -45.11 20.37
CA ASN A 7 -45.60 -46.37 19.98
C ASN A 7 -44.20 -46.19 19.37
N ARG A 8 -43.94 -45.12 18.61
CA ARG A 8 -42.59 -44.82 18.11
C ARG A 8 -41.63 -44.43 19.23
N ILE A 9 -42.05 -43.54 20.13
CA ILE A 9 -41.25 -43.07 21.27
C ILE A 9 -40.86 -44.24 22.19
N SER A 10 -41.76 -45.17 22.48
CA SER A 10 -41.43 -46.36 23.28
C SER A 10 -40.40 -47.25 22.58
N LYS A 11 -40.54 -47.44 21.26
CA LYS A 11 -39.68 -48.33 20.46
C LYS A 11 -38.24 -47.81 20.31
N ASP A 12 -38.04 -46.50 20.35
CA ASP A 12 -36.69 -45.92 20.41
C ASP A 12 -36.12 -45.86 21.84
N ARG A 13 -36.98 -45.76 22.88
CA ARG A 13 -36.54 -45.84 24.29
C ARG A 13 -35.97 -47.21 24.64
N ASP A 14 -36.58 -48.29 24.14
CA ASP A 14 -36.07 -49.66 24.34
C ASP A 14 -34.78 -49.91 23.54
N ARG A 15 -34.65 -49.33 22.34
CA ARG A 15 -33.42 -49.40 21.53
C ARG A 15 -32.21 -48.74 22.19
N ARG A 16 -32.40 -47.61 22.89
CA ARG A 16 -31.30 -46.98 23.66
C ARG A 16 -30.85 -47.89 24.80
N LYS A 17 -31.78 -48.43 25.59
CA LYS A 17 -31.46 -49.35 26.71
C LYS A 17 -30.68 -50.60 26.30
N THR A 18 -30.77 -51.06 25.05
CA THR A 18 -29.99 -52.19 24.55
C THR A 18 -28.54 -51.85 24.12
N LEU A 19 -28.14 -50.59 24.08
CA LEU A 19 -26.80 -50.16 23.65
C LEU A 19 -25.84 -49.87 24.81
N ASP A 20 -26.34 -49.41 25.96
CA ASP A 20 -25.53 -49.06 27.14
C ASP A 20 -24.90 -50.27 27.86
N SER A 21 -25.05 -51.49 27.32
CA SER A 21 -24.56 -52.76 27.88
C SER A 21 -23.42 -53.41 27.07
N HIS A 22 -22.72 -52.64 26.23
CA HIS A 22 -21.49 -53.09 25.58
C HIS A 22 -20.28 -52.29 26.07
N SER A 23 -19.59 -52.90 27.05
CA SER A 23 -18.26 -52.46 27.49
C SER A 23 -17.26 -52.61 26.34
N ILE A 24 -16.97 -51.51 25.65
CA ILE A 24 -15.92 -51.45 24.63
C ILE A 24 -14.56 -51.38 25.34
N GLN A 25 -14.13 -52.50 25.93
CA GLN A 25 -12.73 -52.67 26.29
C GLN A 25 -11.87 -52.68 25.02
N SER A 26 -10.84 -51.85 25.03
CA SER A 26 -9.95 -51.53 23.90
C SER A 26 -9.15 -52.74 23.42
N SER A 27 -9.72 -53.51 22.50
CA SER A 27 -9.12 -54.71 21.91
C SER A 27 -8.39 -54.46 20.58
N ILE A 28 -8.46 -53.24 20.04
CA ILE A 28 -7.90 -52.86 18.74
C ILE A 28 -6.35 -52.83 18.77
N THR A 29 -5.76 -52.33 19.85
CA THR A 29 -4.30 -52.10 19.97
C THR A 29 -3.46 -53.37 19.83
N ALA A 30 -3.94 -54.50 20.37
CA ALA A 30 -3.18 -55.75 20.38
C ALA A 30 -3.09 -56.43 19.00
N ARG A 31 -4.16 -56.36 18.19
CA ARG A 31 -4.28 -57.17 16.97
C ARG A 31 -3.43 -56.65 15.81
N SER A 32 -3.18 -55.33 15.76
CA SER A 32 -2.30 -54.73 14.74
C SER A 32 -0.81 -54.98 15.04
N MET A 33 -0.38 -54.90 16.31
CA MET A 33 1.02 -55.11 16.68
C MET A 33 1.53 -56.54 16.43
N LEU A 34 0.65 -57.55 16.52
CA LEU A 34 1.03 -58.94 16.26
C LEU A 34 1.38 -59.18 14.78
N ALA A 35 0.57 -58.67 13.83
CA ALA A 35 0.81 -58.84 12.40
C ALA A 35 2.15 -58.22 11.93
N SER A 36 2.53 -57.06 12.48
CA SER A 36 3.82 -56.43 12.20
C SER A 36 5.01 -57.28 12.65
N ASN A 37 4.89 -57.98 13.78
CA ASN A 37 5.96 -58.82 14.33
C ASN A 37 6.17 -60.13 13.54
N GLU A 38 5.12 -60.72 12.98
CA GLU A 38 5.25 -61.88 12.08
C GLU A 38 5.95 -61.52 10.77
N SER A 39 5.70 -60.32 10.23
CA SER A 39 6.40 -59.82 9.03
C SER A 39 7.90 -59.60 9.29
N LEU A 40 8.26 -58.94 10.40
CA LEU A 40 9.65 -58.67 10.77
C LEU A 40 10.46 -59.93 11.09
N THR A 41 9.84 -60.95 11.70
CA THR A 41 10.52 -62.23 11.98
C THR A 41 10.77 -63.04 10.71
N SER A 42 9.84 -63.02 9.75
CA SER A 42 10.00 -63.65 8.43
C SER A 42 11.12 -63.00 7.59
N LEU A 43 11.23 -61.67 7.60
CA LEU A 43 12.29 -60.96 6.88
C LEU A 43 13.69 -61.23 7.46
N ASN A 44 13.78 -61.38 8.79
CA ASN A 44 15.02 -61.68 9.49
C ASN A 44 15.50 -63.13 9.25
N SER A 45 14.61 -64.12 9.16
CA SER A 45 15.02 -65.50 8.83
C SER A 45 15.54 -65.62 7.39
N ALA A 46 14.84 -65.02 6.41
CA ALA A 46 15.26 -65.02 5.01
C ALA A 46 16.63 -64.35 4.79
N THR A 47 16.92 -63.26 5.52
CA THR A 47 18.22 -62.59 5.45
C THR A 47 19.32 -63.34 6.23
N ALA A 48 18.98 -64.05 7.31
CA ALA A 48 19.91 -64.94 8.01
C ALA A 48 20.37 -66.13 7.14
N HIS A 49 19.45 -66.77 6.41
CA HIS A 49 19.81 -67.85 5.48
C HIS A 49 20.74 -67.36 4.37
N ARG A 50 20.43 -66.23 3.72
CA ARG A 50 21.31 -65.62 2.70
C ARG A 50 22.72 -65.29 3.24
N LYS A 51 22.83 -64.85 4.50
CA LYS A 51 24.12 -64.64 5.17
C LYS A 51 24.87 -65.96 5.38
N SER A 52 24.18 -67.02 5.85
CA SER A 52 24.78 -68.34 6.05
C SER A 52 25.36 -68.94 4.76
N ASP A 53 24.61 -68.88 3.65
CA ASP A 53 25.09 -69.44 2.38
C ASP A 53 26.22 -68.61 1.76
N ARG A 54 26.24 -67.29 1.99
CA ARG A 54 27.35 -66.44 1.56
C ARG A 54 28.62 -66.63 2.41
N ILE A 55 28.49 -66.97 3.70
CA ILE A 55 29.60 -67.39 4.55
C ILE A 55 30.22 -68.69 3.99
N LYS A 56 29.41 -69.72 3.71
CA LYS A 56 29.88 -70.98 3.09
C LYS A 56 30.61 -70.75 1.76
N TYR A 57 30.14 -69.81 0.94
CA TYR A 57 30.81 -69.44 -0.31
C TYR A 57 32.20 -68.83 -0.07
N PHE A 58 32.33 -67.92 0.90
CA PHE A 58 33.64 -67.36 1.27
C PHE A 58 34.56 -68.40 1.92
N GLU A 59 34.03 -69.29 2.78
CA GLU A 59 34.79 -70.42 3.35
C GLU A 59 35.35 -71.33 2.25
N ALA A 60 34.54 -71.67 1.24
CA ALA A 60 34.98 -72.44 0.08
C ALA A 60 36.07 -71.70 -0.73
N LYS A 61 35.90 -70.39 -0.98
CA LYS A 61 36.89 -69.60 -1.73
C LYS A 61 38.21 -69.40 -0.94
N ILE A 62 38.14 -69.33 0.39
CA ILE A 62 39.31 -69.32 1.28
C ILE A 62 40.03 -70.69 1.23
N ALA A 63 39.29 -71.80 1.21
CA ALA A 63 39.87 -73.14 1.05
C ALA A 63 40.57 -73.32 -0.31
N GLU A 64 40.02 -72.75 -1.38
CA GLU A 64 40.59 -72.72 -2.74
C GLU A 64 41.88 -71.88 -2.79
N LEU A 65 41.86 -70.64 -2.27
CA LEU A 65 43.06 -69.80 -2.16
C LEU A 65 44.13 -70.45 -1.28
N GLY A 66 43.74 -71.14 -0.20
CA GLY A 66 44.65 -71.95 0.61
C GLY A 66 45.23 -73.16 -0.13
N ALA A 67 44.53 -73.72 -1.11
CA ALA A 67 45.06 -74.77 -1.97
C ALA A 67 46.09 -74.22 -2.98
N LEU A 68 45.82 -73.07 -3.59
CA LEU A 68 46.77 -72.35 -4.45
C LEU A 68 48.03 -71.92 -3.68
N LEU A 69 47.88 -71.47 -2.43
CA LEU A 69 49.02 -71.13 -1.58
C LEU A 69 49.88 -72.37 -1.29
N ARG A 70 49.28 -73.49 -0.87
CA ARG A 70 50.01 -74.76 -0.68
C ARG A 70 50.68 -75.26 -1.97
N GLN A 71 50.06 -75.02 -3.13
CA GLN A 71 50.66 -75.35 -4.43
C GLN A 71 51.89 -74.48 -4.73
N LYS A 72 51.83 -73.18 -4.43
CA LYS A 72 52.97 -72.26 -4.49
C LYS A 72 54.09 -72.70 -3.53
N ASP A 73 53.76 -73.05 -2.30
CA ASP A 73 54.73 -73.52 -1.30
C ASP A 73 55.44 -74.81 -1.75
N VAL A 74 54.70 -75.78 -2.31
CA VAL A 74 55.28 -77.00 -2.91
C VAL A 74 56.14 -76.70 -4.14
N SER A 75 55.78 -75.70 -4.96
CA SER A 75 56.58 -75.24 -6.11
C SER A 75 57.89 -74.55 -5.67
N ILE A 76 57.85 -73.83 -4.55
CA ILE A 76 59.03 -73.24 -3.91
C ILE A 76 59.91 -74.34 -3.29
N GLU A 77 59.33 -75.30 -2.56
CA GLU A 77 60.10 -76.36 -1.90
C GLU A 77 60.74 -77.33 -2.90
N THR A 78 60.06 -77.63 -4.02
CA THR A 78 60.66 -78.40 -5.13
C THR A 78 61.79 -77.65 -5.82
N SER A 79 61.65 -76.33 -6.02
CA SER A 79 62.73 -75.49 -6.56
C SER A 79 63.92 -75.39 -5.58
N ASN A 80 63.67 -75.29 -4.27
CA ASN A 80 64.72 -75.31 -3.24
C ASN A 80 65.46 -76.65 -3.21
N LYS A 81 64.76 -77.79 -3.35
CA LYS A 81 65.40 -79.12 -3.45
C LYS A 81 66.28 -79.25 -4.69
N GLU A 82 65.88 -78.65 -5.81
CA GLU A 82 66.70 -78.59 -7.03
C GLU A 82 67.94 -77.68 -6.83
N ILE A 83 67.80 -76.55 -6.12
CA ILE A 83 68.92 -75.66 -5.75
C ILE A 83 69.92 -76.36 -4.82
N ASP A 84 69.45 -77.10 -3.82
CA ASP A 84 70.34 -77.84 -2.90
C ASP A 84 70.95 -79.08 -3.55
N ARG A 85 70.28 -79.69 -4.55
CA ARG A 85 70.90 -80.66 -5.45
C ARG A 85 72.04 -80.02 -6.25
N LEU A 86 71.80 -78.90 -6.94
CA LEU A 86 72.81 -78.17 -7.71
C LEU A 86 74.03 -77.80 -6.85
N ARG A 87 73.80 -77.30 -5.63
CA ARG A 87 74.86 -77.01 -4.64
C ARG A 87 75.66 -78.27 -4.29
N SER A 88 74.99 -79.40 -4.09
CA SER A 88 75.62 -80.69 -3.77
C SER A 88 76.43 -81.28 -4.92
N GLU A 89 76.03 -81.00 -6.17
CA GLU A 89 76.76 -81.40 -7.38
C GLU A 89 77.96 -80.47 -7.64
N LEU A 90 77.81 -79.16 -7.41
CA LEU A 90 78.91 -78.18 -7.48
C LEU A 90 80.01 -78.46 -6.44
N LEU A 91 79.64 -78.83 -5.20
CA LEU A 91 80.57 -79.32 -4.17
C LEU A 91 81.31 -80.60 -4.60
N ARG A 92 80.66 -81.48 -5.38
CA ARG A 92 81.22 -82.73 -5.89
C ARG A 92 82.15 -82.52 -7.10
N ALA A 93 81.92 -81.44 -7.88
CA ALA A 93 82.85 -81.00 -8.91
C ALA A 93 84.10 -80.35 -8.29
N ASN A 94 83.91 -79.45 -7.31
CA ASN A 94 84.99 -78.70 -6.67
C ASN A 94 85.92 -79.56 -5.78
N SER A 95 85.58 -80.83 -5.56
CA SER A 95 86.40 -81.82 -4.84
C SER A 95 87.18 -82.79 -5.77
N ARG A 96 87.06 -82.64 -7.10
CA ARG A 96 87.81 -83.43 -8.09
C ARG A 96 89.08 -82.75 -8.63
N THR A 97 89.35 -81.51 -8.24
CA THR A 97 90.39 -80.64 -8.84
C THR A 97 91.65 -80.45 -7.99
N GLY A 98 91.86 -81.29 -6.95
CA GLY A 98 92.92 -81.07 -5.95
C GLY A 98 93.67 -82.31 -5.48
N SER A 99 94.45 -82.96 -6.34
CA SER A 99 95.46 -83.97 -5.92
C SER A 99 96.53 -84.28 -6.98
N LEU A 100 97.79 -83.94 -6.65
CA LEU A 100 99.06 -84.25 -7.34
C LEU A 100 99.23 -83.79 -8.81
N GLY A 101 100.41 -83.31 -9.26
CA GLY A 101 101.59 -82.86 -8.50
C GLY A 101 102.92 -82.93 -9.28
N GLY A 102 103.69 -81.82 -9.30
CA GLY A 102 105.14 -81.83 -9.56
C GLY A 102 105.64 -81.48 -10.98
N ALA A 103 106.59 -80.54 -11.03
CA ALA A 103 107.69 -80.31 -11.99
C ALA A 103 107.54 -80.52 -13.54
N LYS A 104 108.10 -79.52 -14.27
CA LYS A 104 108.73 -79.52 -15.62
C LYS A 104 108.90 -80.88 -16.36
N SER A 105 108.73 -80.99 -17.68
CA SER A 105 108.61 -79.99 -18.78
C SER A 105 108.08 -80.63 -20.09
N ASP A 106 107.63 -79.82 -21.05
CA ASP A 106 107.48 -80.02 -22.52
C ASP A 106 107.34 -81.47 -23.07
N HIS A 107 106.30 -81.85 -23.82
CA HIS A 107 105.65 -81.14 -24.95
C HIS A 107 104.15 -81.52 -25.15
N THR A 108 103.55 -81.00 -26.24
CA THR A 108 102.27 -81.32 -26.93
C THR A 108 101.78 -82.79 -26.85
N ASP A 109 100.48 -83.12 -26.95
CA ASP A 109 99.43 -82.50 -27.81
C ASP A 109 97.96 -82.68 -27.30
N GLU A 110 96.96 -82.29 -28.11
CA GLU A 110 95.50 -82.22 -27.81
C GLU A 110 94.73 -83.53 -27.50
N ALA A 111 93.65 -83.45 -26.67
CA ALA A 111 92.34 -84.13 -26.83
C ALA A 111 91.32 -83.77 -25.70
N PRO A 112 89.97 -83.90 -25.87
CA PRO A 112 89.01 -83.08 -25.10
C PRO A 112 87.80 -83.76 -24.41
N GLU A 113 87.48 -83.36 -23.17
CA GLU A 113 86.16 -83.56 -22.52
C GLU A 113 85.74 -82.31 -21.71
N SER A 114 84.57 -81.71 -21.99
CA SER A 114 83.92 -80.68 -21.10
C SER A 114 82.54 -80.15 -21.55
N VAL A 115 82.05 -80.48 -22.76
CA VAL A 115 80.88 -79.80 -23.35
C VAL A 115 79.55 -80.14 -22.66
N GLU A 116 79.37 -81.38 -22.21
CA GLU A 116 78.08 -81.92 -21.79
C GLU A 116 77.53 -81.25 -20.52
N SER A 117 78.41 -80.91 -19.56
CA SER A 117 78.05 -80.27 -18.29
C SER A 117 77.47 -78.85 -18.44
N ARG A 118 77.59 -78.20 -19.60
CA ARG A 118 77.04 -76.85 -19.83
C ARG A 118 75.59 -76.83 -20.28
N LEU A 119 75.13 -77.88 -20.98
CA LEU A 119 73.75 -77.96 -21.48
C LEU A 119 72.76 -78.28 -20.35
N ASP A 120 73.15 -79.15 -19.43
CA ASP A 120 72.31 -79.57 -18.30
C ASP A 120 72.03 -78.39 -17.34
N ILE A 121 73.07 -77.61 -17.00
CA ILE A 121 72.93 -76.39 -16.19
C ILE A 121 72.00 -75.37 -16.88
N GLY A 122 72.09 -75.19 -18.20
CA GLY A 122 71.20 -74.29 -18.95
C GLY A 122 69.73 -74.75 -18.92
N SER A 123 69.50 -76.06 -19.05
CA SER A 123 68.17 -76.68 -18.91
C SER A 123 67.58 -76.42 -17.52
N MET A 124 68.36 -76.64 -16.47
CA MET A 124 67.92 -76.42 -15.08
C MET A 124 67.65 -74.96 -14.76
N LEU A 125 68.45 -74.02 -15.30
CA LEU A 125 68.26 -72.59 -15.09
C LEU A 125 66.99 -72.08 -15.79
N SER A 126 66.76 -72.47 -17.05
CA SER A 126 65.52 -72.14 -17.78
C SER A 126 64.27 -72.74 -17.13
N LYS A 127 64.37 -73.95 -16.56
CA LYS A 127 63.31 -74.58 -15.74
C LYS A 127 63.04 -73.80 -14.45
N ALA A 128 64.07 -73.26 -13.78
CA ALA A 128 63.91 -72.42 -12.60
C ALA A 128 63.28 -71.06 -12.93
N GLU A 129 63.67 -70.43 -14.05
CA GLU A 129 63.04 -69.21 -14.56
C GLU A 129 61.57 -69.43 -14.92
N ALA A 130 61.24 -70.55 -15.57
CA ALA A 130 59.86 -70.93 -15.86
C ALA A 130 59.02 -71.18 -14.59
N ASN A 131 59.61 -71.79 -13.56
CA ASN A 131 58.96 -71.95 -12.24
C ASN A 131 58.73 -70.59 -11.56
N LEU A 132 59.71 -69.68 -11.60
CA LEU A 132 59.57 -68.33 -11.03
C LEU A 132 58.46 -67.55 -11.72
N ALA A 133 58.45 -67.53 -13.06
CA ALA A 133 57.40 -66.89 -13.84
C ALA A 133 56.01 -67.52 -13.63
N ALA A 134 55.93 -68.82 -13.28
CA ALA A 134 54.68 -69.45 -12.88
C ALA A 134 54.23 -69.01 -11.47
N VAL A 135 55.17 -68.87 -10.51
CA VAL A 135 54.89 -68.35 -9.17
C VAL A 135 54.46 -66.89 -9.20
N ASP A 136 55.05 -66.07 -10.08
CA ASP A 136 54.67 -64.67 -10.26
C ASP A 136 53.26 -64.55 -10.85
N ARG A 137 52.95 -65.27 -11.93
CA ARG A 137 51.58 -65.34 -12.50
C ARG A 137 50.54 -65.81 -11.48
N LEU A 138 50.85 -66.82 -10.67
CA LEU A 138 49.96 -67.27 -9.58
C LEU A 138 49.79 -66.19 -8.50
N SER A 139 50.80 -65.36 -8.26
CA SER A 139 50.74 -64.25 -7.30
C SER A 139 49.91 -63.09 -7.84
N GLU A 140 50.05 -62.75 -9.13
CA GLU A 140 49.21 -61.79 -9.84
C GLU A 140 47.75 -62.23 -9.87
N GLU A 141 47.47 -63.50 -10.19
CA GLU A 141 46.11 -64.07 -10.17
C GLU A 141 45.48 -64.03 -8.77
N ILE A 142 46.24 -64.35 -7.72
CA ILE A 142 45.77 -64.24 -6.33
C ILE A 142 45.43 -62.79 -5.95
N ILE A 143 46.24 -61.81 -6.40
CA ILE A 143 45.97 -60.38 -6.19
C ILE A 143 44.72 -59.95 -6.98
N ALA A 144 44.62 -60.32 -8.25
CA ALA A 144 43.48 -60.00 -9.11
C ALA A 144 42.16 -60.58 -8.56
N GLN A 145 42.15 -61.85 -8.11
CA GLN A 145 40.99 -62.46 -7.46
C GLN A 145 40.64 -61.78 -6.13
N LYS A 146 41.63 -61.39 -5.32
CA LYS A 146 41.40 -60.67 -4.07
C LYS A 146 40.76 -59.31 -4.32
N ASP A 147 41.27 -58.54 -5.28
CA ASP A 147 40.75 -57.20 -5.61
C ASP A 147 39.39 -57.27 -6.30
N GLU A 148 39.11 -58.33 -7.05
CA GLU A 148 37.78 -58.65 -7.58
C GLU A 148 36.76 -58.95 -6.47
N GLN A 149 37.14 -59.74 -5.45
CA GLN A 149 36.28 -59.99 -4.29
C GLN A 149 36.08 -58.73 -3.45
N HIS A 150 37.10 -57.88 -3.28
CA HIS A 150 36.94 -56.57 -2.62
C HIS A 150 35.99 -55.65 -3.39
N ARG A 151 36.11 -55.53 -4.71
CA ARG A 151 35.20 -54.72 -5.53
C ARG A 151 33.76 -55.22 -5.47
N LYS A 152 33.53 -56.54 -5.52
CA LYS A 152 32.21 -57.14 -5.31
C LYS A 152 31.64 -56.81 -3.92
N ALA A 153 32.43 -56.98 -2.86
CA ALA A 153 32.01 -56.69 -1.50
C ALA A 153 31.65 -55.20 -1.28
N ILE A 154 32.37 -54.27 -1.93
CA ILE A 154 32.06 -52.84 -1.91
C ILE A 154 30.72 -52.56 -2.61
N GLN A 155 30.51 -53.11 -3.82
CA GLN A 155 29.25 -52.94 -4.57
C GLN A 155 28.03 -53.51 -3.81
N GLU A 156 28.18 -54.66 -3.16
CA GLU A 156 27.13 -55.24 -2.31
C GLU A 156 26.84 -54.37 -1.08
N LEU A 157 27.87 -53.81 -0.44
CA LEU A 157 27.73 -52.93 0.72
C LEU A 157 27.04 -51.62 0.33
N GLU A 158 27.39 -51.04 -0.81
CA GLU A 158 26.78 -49.83 -1.35
C GLU A 158 25.32 -50.06 -1.75
N CYS A 159 25.01 -51.20 -2.38
CA CYS A 159 23.63 -51.64 -2.63
C CYS A 159 22.84 -51.80 -1.32
N ALA A 160 23.40 -52.47 -0.31
CA ALA A 160 22.77 -52.63 1.00
C ALA A 160 22.55 -51.29 1.71
N LYS A 161 23.49 -50.34 1.60
CA LYS A 161 23.39 -48.98 2.14
C LYS A 161 22.25 -48.20 1.47
N ASN A 162 22.14 -48.26 0.14
CA ASN A 162 21.07 -47.56 -0.59
C ASN A 162 19.69 -48.12 -0.23
N ASN A 163 19.57 -49.45 -0.10
CA ASN A 163 18.34 -50.08 0.37
C ASN A 163 18.00 -49.68 1.82
N LEU A 164 18.99 -49.54 2.70
CA LEU A 164 18.78 -49.09 4.08
C LEU A 164 18.31 -47.63 4.14
N VAL A 165 18.87 -46.73 3.32
CA VAL A 165 18.40 -45.33 3.21
C VAL A 165 16.94 -45.28 2.73
N SER A 166 16.58 -46.06 1.70
CA SER A 166 15.21 -46.15 1.20
C SER A 166 14.22 -46.64 2.29
N LEU A 167 14.61 -47.64 3.09
CA LEU A 167 13.82 -48.13 4.22
C LEU A 167 13.74 -47.11 5.37
N GLU A 168 14.79 -46.33 5.62
CA GLU A 168 14.72 -45.23 6.58
C GLU A 168 13.77 -44.10 6.12
N GLU A 169 13.70 -43.81 4.82
CA GLU A 169 12.77 -42.85 4.24
C GLU A 169 11.32 -43.35 4.32
N GLU A 170 11.08 -44.63 4.01
CA GLU A 170 9.77 -45.27 4.20
C GLU A 170 9.34 -45.26 5.67
N VAL A 171 10.23 -45.57 6.62
CA VAL A 171 9.96 -45.50 8.06
C VAL A 171 9.70 -44.06 8.53
N LYS A 172 10.37 -43.04 7.95
CA LYS A 172 10.08 -41.62 8.22
C LYS A 172 8.68 -41.24 7.71
N ALA A 173 8.32 -41.67 6.49
CA ALA A 173 7.00 -41.41 5.91
C ALA A 173 5.87 -42.06 6.72
N LEU A 174 6.01 -43.34 7.10
CA LEU A 174 5.05 -44.06 7.93
C LEU A 174 4.92 -43.45 9.33
N ARG A 175 6.00 -42.94 9.93
CA ARG A 175 5.95 -42.18 11.20
C ARG A 175 5.20 -40.86 11.05
N SER A 176 5.37 -40.16 9.93
CA SER A 176 4.64 -38.91 9.64
C SER A 176 3.13 -39.16 9.49
N GLN A 177 2.76 -40.20 8.73
CA GLN A 177 1.35 -40.61 8.58
C GLN A 177 0.74 -41.07 9.92
N LEU A 178 1.50 -41.78 10.76
CA LEU A 178 1.04 -42.16 12.10
C LEU A 178 0.81 -40.93 12.99
N ALA A 179 1.70 -39.94 12.96
CA ALA A 179 1.53 -38.70 13.71
C ALA A 179 0.30 -37.89 13.25
N GLU A 180 0.08 -37.80 11.92
CA GLU A 180 -1.11 -37.19 11.33
C GLU A 180 -2.40 -37.90 11.76
N LYS A 181 -2.44 -39.23 11.73
CA LYS A 181 -3.59 -40.03 12.18
C LYS A 181 -3.82 -39.95 13.70
N VAL A 182 -2.77 -39.77 14.51
CA VAL A 182 -2.92 -39.50 15.95
C VAL A 182 -3.53 -38.12 16.20
N ALA A 183 -3.07 -37.08 15.51
CA ALA A 183 -3.64 -35.74 15.62
C ALA A 183 -5.12 -35.69 15.18
N GLU A 184 -5.49 -36.42 14.11
CA GLU A 184 -6.89 -36.57 13.69
C GLU A 184 -7.76 -37.27 14.76
N ILE A 185 -7.21 -38.30 15.44
CA ILE A 185 -7.91 -38.98 16.55
C ILE A 185 -8.05 -38.05 17.76
N GLU A 186 -7.04 -37.23 18.07
CA GLU A 186 -7.09 -36.24 19.15
C GLU A 186 -8.14 -35.16 18.89
N ASP A 187 -8.19 -34.60 17.68
CA ASP A 187 -9.21 -33.62 17.28
C ASP A 187 -10.64 -34.22 17.29
N LEU A 188 -10.83 -35.41 16.71
CA LEU A 188 -12.11 -36.12 16.78
C LEU A 188 -12.54 -36.44 18.22
N SER A 189 -11.59 -36.67 19.13
CA SER A 189 -11.87 -36.87 20.56
C SER A 189 -12.28 -35.58 21.26
N LEU A 190 -11.67 -34.45 20.91
CA LEU A 190 -12.08 -33.12 21.37
C LEU A 190 -13.48 -32.74 20.87
N GLN A 191 -13.76 -32.98 19.58
CA GLN A 191 -15.10 -32.78 19.00
C GLN A 191 -16.16 -33.64 19.71
N LEU A 192 -15.86 -34.92 19.99
CA LEU A 192 -16.75 -35.81 20.76
C LEU A 192 -17.01 -35.31 22.19
N ALA A 193 -15.96 -34.85 22.89
CA ALA A 193 -16.10 -34.30 24.23
C ALA A 193 -16.95 -33.01 24.25
N GLN A 194 -16.76 -32.14 23.25
CA GLN A 194 -17.57 -30.92 23.09
C GLN A 194 -19.03 -31.24 22.79
N LEU A 195 -19.31 -32.21 21.91
CA LEU A 195 -20.68 -32.68 21.63
C LEU A 195 -21.33 -33.35 22.84
N SER A 196 -20.58 -34.10 23.66
CA SER A 196 -21.10 -34.66 24.92
C SER A 196 -21.55 -33.55 25.87
N LYS A 197 -20.69 -32.54 26.07
CA LYS A 197 -20.99 -31.38 26.92
C LYS A 197 -22.19 -30.57 26.40
N GLU A 198 -22.34 -30.44 25.09
CA GLU A 198 -23.50 -29.79 24.48
C GLU A 198 -24.79 -30.61 24.67
N MET A 199 -24.71 -31.94 24.59
CA MET A 199 -25.84 -32.85 24.86
C MET A 199 -26.24 -32.84 26.35
N GLU A 200 -25.28 -32.79 27.27
CA GLU A 200 -25.52 -32.63 28.71
C GLU A 200 -26.23 -31.29 29.00
N ALA A 201 -25.73 -30.19 28.44
CA ALA A 201 -26.37 -28.87 28.58
C ALA A 201 -27.81 -28.85 28.01
N LYS A 202 -28.05 -29.52 26.87
CA LYS A 202 -29.39 -29.67 26.28
C LYS A 202 -30.33 -30.53 27.14
N ASN A 203 -29.81 -31.59 27.78
CA ASN A 203 -30.61 -32.41 28.69
C ASN A 203 -31.02 -31.61 29.94
N VAL A 204 -30.09 -30.88 30.58
CA VAL A 204 -30.40 -30.02 31.73
C VAL A 204 -31.41 -28.91 31.35
N ALA A 205 -31.26 -28.31 30.17
CA ALA A 205 -32.22 -27.33 29.66
C ALA A 205 -33.62 -27.95 29.40
N LEU A 206 -33.69 -29.22 28.97
CA LEU A 206 -34.94 -29.95 28.79
C LEU A 206 -35.60 -30.29 30.13
N GLU A 207 -34.84 -30.77 31.12
CA GLU A 207 -35.35 -31.08 32.46
C GLU A 207 -35.91 -29.83 33.15
N ASN A 208 -35.19 -28.69 33.07
CA ASN A 208 -35.68 -27.40 33.55
C ASN A 208 -36.97 -26.95 32.83
N ALA A 209 -37.07 -27.19 31.51
CA ALA A 209 -38.27 -26.87 30.74
C ALA A 209 -39.47 -27.78 31.10
N GLU A 210 -39.24 -29.06 31.39
CA GLU A 210 -40.28 -29.98 31.88
C GLU A 210 -40.75 -29.61 33.30
N GLU A 211 -39.83 -29.20 34.20
CA GLU A 211 -40.18 -28.72 35.54
C GLU A 211 -41.01 -27.42 35.49
N LEU A 212 -40.61 -26.44 34.65
CA LEU A 212 -41.40 -25.23 34.42
C LEU A 212 -42.78 -25.54 33.82
N ARG A 213 -42.87 -26.54 32.94
CA ARG A 213 -44.14 -26.99 32.35
C ARG A 213 -45.06 -27.66 33.36
N LEU A 214 -44.50 -28.40 34.34
CA LEU A 214 -45.25 -28.97 35.46
C LEU A 214 -45.77 -27.87 36.39
N LYS A 215 -44.89 -26.94 36.82
CA LYS A 215 -45.27 -25.78 37.63
C LYS A 215 -46.41 -24.99 36.99
N LEU A 216 -46.33 -24.70 35.69
CA LEU A 216 -47.39 -24.03 34.94
C LEU A 216 -48.72 -24.81 34.89
N LEU A 217 -48.67 -26.14 34.89
CA LEU A 217 -49.86 -27.00 34.89
C LEU A 217 -50.57 -26.99 36.25
N ASP A 218 -49.80 -27.03 37.35
CA ASP A 218 -50.33 -26.88 38.71
C ASP A 218 -50.92 -25.48 38.93
N ASP A 219 -50.23 -24.44 38.42
CA ASP A 219 -50.70 -23.06 38.42
C ASP A 219 -52.05 -22.90 37.68
N GLN A 220 -52.20 -23.58 36.54
CA GLN A 220 -53.47 -23.66 35.79
C GLN A 220 -54.54 -24.43 36.54
N SER A 221 -54.19 -25.53 37.24
CA SER A 221 -55.09 -26.31 38.07
C SER A 221 -55.64 -25.50 39.26
N LEU A 222 -54.77 -24.74 39.93
CA LEU A 222 -55.14 -23.82 41.02
C LEU A 222 -56.04 -22.69 40.52
N LYS A 223 -55.70 -22.06 39.39
CA LYS A 223 -56.54 -21.02 38.76
C LYS A 223 -57.90 -21.57 38.34
N ALA A 224 -57.95 -22.78 37.77
CA ALA A 224 -59.20 -23.46 37.43
C ALA A 224 -59.99 -23.95 38.64
N LYS A 225 -59.39 -24.07 39.84
CA LYS A 225 -60.09 -24.30 41.11
C LYS A 225 -60.70 -23.00 41.64
N ALA A 226 -59.91 -21.93 41.72
CA ALA A 226 -60.38 -20.61 42.16
C ALA A 226 -61.53 -20.07 41.29
N LEU A 227 -61.47 -20.26 39.97
CA LEU A 227 -62.58 -19.89 39.06
C LEU A 227 -63.87 -20.65 39.38
N ARG A 228 -63.82 -21.96 39.64
CA ARG A 228 -65.01 -22.75 40.01
C ARG A 228 -65.58 -22.37 41.38
N GLU A 229 -64.71 -21.94 42.30
CA GLU A 229 -65.12 -21.46 43.63
C GLU A 229 -65.83 -20.09 43.51
N LEU A 230 -65.30 -19.18 42.69
CA LEU A 230 -65.92 -17.89 42.38
C LEU A 230 -67.23 -18.05 41.58
N GLU A 231 -67.29 -18.97 40.61
CA GLU A 231 -68.53 -19.34 39.91
C GLU A 231 -69.59 -19.87 40.89
N ALA A 232 -69.21 -20.69 41.86
CA ALA A 232 -70.13 -21.20 42.89
C ALA A 232 -70.66 -20.09 43.80
N GLU A 233 -69.80 -19.16 44.23
CA GLU A 233 -70.19 -17.99 45.03
C GLU A 233 -71.09 -17.02 44.24
N ASN A 234 -70.79 -16.78 42.97
CA ASN A 234 -71.64 -15.98 42.08
C ASN A 234 -73.02 -16.62 41.88
N ASN A 235 -73.08 -17.95 41.69
CA ASN A 235 -74.36 -18.67 41.60
C ASN A 235 -75.15 -18.62 42.92
N ALA A 236 -74.48 -18.74 44.08
CA ALA A 236 -75.12 -18.66 45.39
C ALA A 236 -75.67 -17.24 45.68
N THR A 237 -74.91 -16.20 45.34
CA THR A 237 -75.35 -14.81 45.49
C THR A 237 -76.46 -14.44 44.51
N GLU A 238 -76.42 -14.92 43.25
CA GLU A 238 -77.52 -14.74 42.29
C GLU A 238 -78.81 -15.42 42.78
N MET A 239 -78.71 -16.61 43.39
CA MET A 239 -79.85 -17.29 44.03
C MET A 239 -80.40 -16.51 45.23
N LYS A 240 -79.55 -15.91 46.07
CA LYS A 240 -80.01 -15.06 47.18
C LYS A 240 -80.65 -13.75 46.68
N VAL A 241 -80.15 -13.16 45.59
CA VAL A 241 -80.77 -12.00 44.94
C VAL A 241 -82.14 -12.36 44.37
N LYS A 242 -82.30 -13.54 43.75
CA LYS A 242 -83.61 -14.05 43.30
C LYS A 242 -84.58 -14.21 44.48
N GLU A 243 -84.15 -14.83 45.57
CA GLU A 243 -84.95 -15.02 46.79
C GLU A 243 -85.43 -13.66 47.37
N LEU A 244 -84.50 -12.74 47.65
CA LEU A 244 -84.81 -11.39 48.14
C LEU A 244 -85.72 -10.60 47.18
N THR A 245 -85.58 -10.82 45.87
CA THR A 245 -86.48 -10.24 44.87
C THR A 245 -87.89 -10.81 44.96
N THR A 246 -88.06 -12.11 45.27
CA THR A 246 -89.39 -12.68 45.53
C THR A 246 -89.99 -12.19 46.84
N GLU A 247 -89.21 -12.10 47.92
CA GLU A 247 -89.65 -11.53 49.21
C GLU A 247 -90.12 -10.07 49.05
N LEU A 248 -89.34 -9.23 48.36
CA LEU A 248 -89.67 -7.83 48.09
C LEU A 248 -91.00 -7.70 47.30
N ASN A 249 -91.23 -8.57 46.32
CA ASN A 249 -92.47 -8.59 45.56
C ASN A 249 -93.67 -9.09 46.40
N GLN A 250 -93.47 -10.08 47.27
CA GLN A 250 -94.49 -10.52 48.23
C GLN A 250 -94.86 -9.40 49.22
N MET A 251 -93.87 -8.71 49.78
CA MET A 251 -94.07 -7.57 50.69
C MET A 251 -94.76 -6.39 50.00
N LYS A 252 -94.40 -6.09 48.74
CA LYS A 252 -95.10 -5.10 47.91
C LYS A 252 -96.56 -5.49 47.66
N GLY A 253 -96.84 -6.78 47.44
CA GLY A 253 -98.20 -7.31 47.30
C GLY A 253 -99.00 -7.31 48.61
N ALA A 254 -98.36 -7.51 49.76
CA ALA A 254 -98.97 -7.39 51.08
C ALA A 254 -99.31 -5.92 51.41
N LEU A 255 -98.37 -5.00 51.22
CA LEU A 255 -98.59 -3.56 51.41
C LEU A 255 -99.69 -3.01 50.49
N SER A 256 -99.80 -3.53 49.26
CA SER A 256 -100.86 -3.14 48.31
C SER A 256 -102.24 -3.60 48.79
N ARG A 257 -102.36 -4.81 49.33
CA ARG A 257 -103.60 -5.32 49.95
C ARG A 257 -103.96 -4.52 51.21
N GLN A 258 -103.02 -4.32 52.12
CA GLN A 258 -103.22 -3.53 53.34
C GLN A 258 -103.69 -2.10 53.05
N LYS A 259 -103.15 -1.45 52.01
CA LYS A 259 -103.62 -0.13 51.56
C LYS A 259 -105.05 -0.14 51.02
N HIS A 260 -105.44 -1.20 50.31
CA HIS A 260 -106.81 -1.35 49.81
C HIS A 260 -107.80 -1.63 50.95
N GLU A 261 -107.47 -2.57 51.85
CA GLU A 261 -108.24 -2.91 53.04
C GLU A 261 -108.44 -1.68 53.96
N ALA A 262 -107.39 -0.87 54.15
CA ALA A 262 -107.46 0.37 54.91
C ALA A 262 -108.34 1.45 54.24
N ALA A 263 -108.32 1.54 52.91
CA ALA A 263 -109.22 2.44 52.16
C ALA A 263 -110.69 2.00 52.30
N GLU A 264 -110.98 0.70 52.13
CA GLU A 264 -112.33 0.16 52.35
C GLU A 264 -112.79 0.30 53.82
N ALA A 265 -111.89 0.20 54.78
CA ALA A 265 -112.20 0.45 56.20
C ALA A 265 -112.54 1.92 56.44
N LEU A 266 -111.79 2.85 55.84
CA LEU A 266 -112.06 4.29 55.90
C LEU A 266 -113.41 4.66 55.25
N ASP A 267 -113.73 4.08 54.10
CA ASP A 267 -115.00 4.35 53.42
C ASP A 267 -116.20 3.71 54.14
N ARG A 268 -116.04 2.51 54.73
CA ARG A 268 -117.04 1.95 55.65
C ARG A 268 -117.25 2.83 56.88
N ALA A 269 -116.18 3.38 57.47
CA ALA A 269 -116.28 4.30 58.60
C ALA A 269 -116.99 5.61 58.22
N ARG A 270 -116.74 6.17 57.03
CA ARG A 270 -117.45 7.34 56.49
C ARG A 270 -118.94 7.08 56.30
N VAL A 271 -119.33 5.92 55.78
CA VAL A 271 -120.75 5.54 55.64
C VAL A 271 -121.41 5.42 57.02
N ALA A 272 -120.78 4.71 57.96
CA ALA A 272 -121.30 4.58 59.33
C ALA A 272 -121.41 5.94 60.06
N GLN A 273 -120.47 6.86 59.85
CA GLN A 273 -120.55 8.22 60.36
C GLN A 273 -121.75 8.97 59.76
N ALA A 274 -121.93 8.94 58.43
CA ALA A 274 -123.05 9.61 57.76
C ALA A 274 -124.41 9.04 58.20
N GLU A 275 -124.50 7.73 58.47
CA GLU A 275 -125.70 7.11 59.04
C GLU A 275 -125.95 7.53 60.50
N ALA A 276 -124.91 7.64 61.32
CA ALA A 276 -125.02 8.14 62.69
C ALA A 276 -125.41 9.63 62.75
N GLU A 277 -124.86 10.47 61.87
CA GLU A 277 -125.25 11.88 61.72
C GLU A 277 -126.72 12.01 61.27
N LYS A 278 -127.15 11.20 60.30
CA LYS A 278 -128.56 11.11 59.86
C LYS A 278 -129.49 10.66 61.00
N ALA A 279 -129.09 9.67 61.80
CA ALA A 279 -129.85 9.21 62.96
C ALA A 279 -129.95 10.30 64.04
N ASN A 280 -128.85 11.00 64.34
CA ASN A 280 -128.84 12.13 65.28
C ASN A 280 -129.74 13.29 64.81
N LEU A 281 -129.75 13.62 63.51
CA LEU A 281 -130.67 14.61 62.95
C LEU A 281 -132.13 14.16 63.05
N GLN A 282 -132.43 12.88 62.81
CA GLN A 282 -133.78 12.33 62.99
C GLN A 282 -134.22 12.36 64.46
N ALA A 283 -133.34 12.01 65.40
CA ALA A 283 -133.61 12.08 66.84
C ALA A 283 -133.84 13.53 67.29
N ARG A 284 -133.03 14.49 66.84
CA ARG A 284 -133.23 15.92 67.09
C ARG A 284 -134.58 16.42 66.55
N ASN A 285 -134.94 16.03 65.33
CA ASN A 285 -136.23 16.39 64.72
C ASN A 285 -137.42 15.66 65.37
N ALA A 286 -137.22 14.54 66.05
CA ALA A 286 -138.24 13.91 66.90
C ALA A 286 -138.38 14.65 68.24
N SER A 287 -137.27 15.05 68.87
CA SER A 287 -137.23 15.84 70.10
C SER A 287 -137.88 17.21 69.95
N VAL A 288 -137.59 17.94 68.86
CA VAL A 288 -138.25 19.23 68.56
C VAL A 288 -139.76 19.06 68.45
N ARG A 289 -140.24 18.09 67.66
CA ARG A 289 -141.68 17.79 67.53
C ARG A 289 -142.34 17.27 68.81
N ALA A 290 -141.58 16.68 69.73
CA ALA A 290 -142.08 16.34 71.05
C ALA A 290 -142.24 17.59 71.92
N SER A 291 -141.26 18.50 71.90
CA SER A 291 -141.30 19.77 72.64
C SER A 291 -142.38 20.72 72.11
N GLU A 292 -142.61 20.78 70.79
CA GLU A 292 -143.73 21.50 70.17
C GLU A 292 -145.09 21.01 70.68
N ARG A 293 -145.28 19.68 70.76
CA ARG A 293 -146.50 19.07 71.32
C ARG A 293 -146.64 19.30 72.82
N GLU A 294 -145.53 19.27 73.55
CA GLU A 294 -145.50 19.55 74.98
C GLU A 294 -145.83 21.04 75.27
N ALA A 295 -145.46 21.96 74.36
CA ALA A 295 -145.88 23.35 74.41
C ALA A 295 -147.39 23.51 74.13
N ASP A 296 -147.91 22.94 73.04
CA ASP A 296 -149.36 22.93 72.73
C ASP A 296 -150.19 22.34 73.89
N LEU A 297 -149.74 21.22 74.47
CA LEU A 297 -150.37 20.62 75.64
C LEU A 297 -150.28 21.53 76.88
N ARG A 298 -149.16 22.22 77.12
CA ARG A 298 -149.04 23.19 78.24
C ARG A 298 -149.94 24.40 78.07
N ASP A 299 -150.02 24.99 76.88
CA ASP A 299 -150.91 26.13 76.62
C ASP A 299 -152.39 25.71 76.70
N ARG A 300 -152.71 24.50 76.24
CA ARG A 300 -154.05 23.90 76.36
C ARG A 300 -154.41 23.49 77.79
N VAL A 301 -153.45 23.08 78.61
CA VAL A 301 -153.65 22.89 80.07
C VAL A 301 -153.88 24.25 80.72
N ARG A 302 -153.09 25.29 80.42
CA ARG A 302 -153.31 26.64 80.96
C ARG A 302 -154.70 27.18 80.62
N LEU A 303 -155.16 27.01 79.38
CA LEU A 303 -156.53 27.36 78.96
C LEU A 303 -157.63 26.57 79.69
N LEU A 304 -157.34 25.34 80.14
CA LEU A 304 -158.25 24.57 80.98
C LEU A 304 -158.18 25.02 82.45
N GLU A 305 -157.01 25.37 82.96
CA GLU A 305 -156.81 25.90 84.32
C GLU A 305 -157.46 27.28 84.48
N GLU A 306 -157.21 28.21 83.55
CA GLU A 306 -157.88 29.53 83.47
C GLU A 306 -159.41 29.37 83.45
N ARG A 307 -159.92 28.44 82.63
CA ARG A 307 -161.35 28.14 82.55
C ARG A 307 -161.90 27.43 83.80
N LEU A 308 -161.08 26.69 84.52
CA LEU A 308 -161.48 26.00 85.75
C LEU A 308 -161.49 26.99 86.92
N VAL A 309 -160.54 27.91 87.02
CA VAL A 309 -160.56 29.05 87.97
C VAL A 309 -161.84 29.87 87.79
N ILE A 310 -162.21 30.21 86.55
CA ILE A 310 -163.47 30.89 86.20
C ILE A 310 -164.74 30.09 86.62
N LEU A 311 -164.60 28.79 86.88
CA LEU A 311 -165.68 27.90 87.35
C LEU A 311 -165.59 27.55 88.85
N THR A 312 -164.50 27.89 89.54
CA THR A 312 -164.27 27.56 90.96
C THR A 312 -164.12 28.75 91.90
N GLU A 313 -164.19 29.99 91.40
CA GLU A 313 -164.46 31.17 92.23
C GLU A 313 -165.97 31.45 92.33
N PRO A 314 -166.63 30.95 93.40
CA PRO A 314 -167.71 31.68 94.05
C PRO A 314 -167.29 32.35 95.35
N ASP A 315 -168.04 33.39 95.71
CA ASP A 315 -167.81 34.35 96.79
C ASP A 315 -167.63 33.80 98.21
N ALA A 316 -167.14 34.67 99.09
CA ALA A 316 -166.83 34.34 100.48
C ALA A 316 -168.07 34.07 101.37
N GLY A 317 -167.94 33.11 102.28
CA GLY A 317 -168.71 33.04 103.52
C GLY A 317 -169.84 32.02 103.58
N LEU A 318 -169.52 30.81 104.04
CA LEU A 318 -170.35 29.95 104.91
C LEU A 318 -169.52 28.76 105.43
N PHE A 319 -170.02 28.06 106.45
CA PHE A 319 -169.41 26.88 107.10
C PHE A 319 -168.11 27.09 107.90
N THR A 320 -168.18 27.98 108.88
CA THR A 320 -167.46 27.83 110.15
C THR A 320 -168.43 27.40 111.25
N GLU A 321 -168.50 26.11 111.60
CA GLU A 321 -169.08 25.66 112.87
C GLU A 321 -168.70 24.21 113.24
N GLN A 322 -168.64 23.92 114.55
CA GLN A 322 -168.72 22.60 115.21
C GLN A 322 -167.56 21.60 114.95
N MET A 323 -166.84 21.07 115.96
CA MET A 323 -166.92 21.26 117.42
C MET A 323 -165.53 21.19 118.10
N GLU A 324 -165.39 21.94 119.20
CA GLU A 324 -164.38 21.75 120.26
C GLU A 324 -165.04 21.19 121.55
N ASP A 325 -164.27 21.13 122.65
CA ASP A 325 -164.65 20.81 124.03
C ASP A 325 -164.96 19.33 124.38
N ALA A 326 -164.78 18.87 125.64
CA ALA A 326 -164.58 19.60 126.90
C ALA A 326 -163.48 19.03 127.84
N LYS A 327 -163.18 19.77 128.92
CA LYS A 327 -162.19 19.48 129.98
C LYS A 327 -162.84 19.12 131.33
N LEU A 328 -162.13 18.27 132.11
CA LEU A 328 -161.98 18.26 133.60
C LEU A 328 -163.22 18.23 134.53
N THR A 329 -163.14 17.47 135.64
CA THR A 329 -163.21 17.93 137.07
C THR A 329 -163.33 16.74 138.06
N SER A 330 -163.62 16.95 139.35
CA SER A 330 -163.04 16.14 140.46
C SER A 330 -163.83 16.06 141.79
N GLY A 331 -163.71 14.93 142.51
CA GLY A 331 -164.00 14.75 143.95
C GLY A 331 -165.43 14.33 144.33
N PRO A 332 -165.77 14.09 145.63
CA PRO A 332 -164.94 14.07 146.85
C PRO A 332 -165.06 12.76 147.69
N ILE A 333 -164.64 12.78 148.98
CA ILE A 333 -164.58 11.63 149.92
C ILE A 333 -165.73 11.65 150.95
N PRO A 334 -166.31 10.47 151.32
CA PRO A 334 -166.67 10.21 152.72
C PRO A 334 -166.46 8.74 153.19
N SER A 335 -166.67 8.49 154.49
CA SER A 335 -166.67 7.18 155.18
C SER A 335 -167.53 7.23 156.46
N PRO A 336 -167.86 6.11 157.15
CA PRO A 336 -167.81 4.69 156.76
C PRO A 336 -169.23 4.03 156.81
N ASP A 337 -169.27 2.72 157.02
CA ASP A 337 -170.41 1.85 157.39
C ASP A 337 -171.45 1.42 156.31
N ALA A 338 -171.95 0.19 156.52
CA ALA A 338 -172.88 -0.63 155.70
C ALA A 338 -172.37 -1.12 154.30
N PRO A 339 -172.75 -2.35 153.84
CA PRO A 339 -171.82 -3.15 153.04
C PRO A 339 -172.33 -3.57 151.64
N GLU A 340 -172.66 -2.63 150.76
CA GLU A 340 -173.02 -2.93 149.34
C GLU A 340 -172.07 -2.29 148.30
N THR A 341 -171.23 -1.32 148.71
CA THR A 341 -170.38 -0.52 147.81
C THR A 341 -169.15 -1.25 147.24
N ALA A 342 -168.86 -2.47 147.69
CA ALA A 342 -167.72 -3.26 147.22
C ALA A 342 -167.85 -3.68 145.74
N SER A 343 -169.07 -4.00 145.27
CA SER A 343 -169.31 -4.54 143.93
C SER A 343 -168.93 -3.52 142.83
N ALA A 344 -169.38 -2.27 142.95
CA ALA A 344 -169.14 -1.23 141.96
C ALA A 344 -167.64 -0.91 141.77
N ARG A 345 -166.87 -0.84 142.86
CA ARG A 345 -165.40 -0.63 142.78
C ARG A 345 -164.69 -1.77 142.07
N CYS A 346 -165.09 -3.03 142.31
CA CYS A 346 -164.54 -4.17 141.60
C CYS A 346 -164.82 -4.11 140.09
N VAL A 347 -166.01 -3.66 139.67
CA VAL A 347 -166.35 -3.49 138.24
C VAL A 347 -165.47 -2.42 137.58
N THR A 348 -165.29 -1.24 138.20
CA THR A 348 -164.43 -0.18 137.64
C THR A 348 -162.98 -0.66 137.50
N LEU A 349 -162.42 -1.27 138.54
CA LEU A 349 -161.05 -1.80 138.52
C LEU A 349 -160.86 -2.93 137.49
N LEU A 350 -161.90 -3.73 137.22
CA LEU A 350 -161.88 -4.74 136.15
C LEU A 350 -161.87 -4.12 134.74
N VAL A 351 -162.54 -2.98 134.53
CA VAL A 351 -162.52 -2.25 133.25
C VAL A 351 -161.17 -1.56 133.04
N GLU A 352 -160.64 -0.86 134.05
CA GLU A 352 -159.31 -0.25 134.00
C GLU A 352 -158.22 -1.30 133.78
N ARG A 353 -158.30 -2.43 134.50
CA ARG A 353 -157.40 -3.58 134.29
C ARG A 353 -157.45 -4.09 132.86
N LYS A 354 -158.64 -4.28 132.28
CA LYS A 354 -158.78 -4.73 130.88
C LYS A 354 -158.18 -3.72 129.89
N LEU A 355 -158.38 -2.42 130.11
CA LEU A 355 -157.81 -1.36 129.26
C LEU A 355 -156.27 -1.32 129.35
N LEU A 356 -155.71 -1.57 130.54
CA LEU A 356 -154.26 -1.71 130.72
C LEU A 356 -153.74 -3.02 130.10
N GLU A 357 -154.49 -4.12 130.21
CA GLU A 357 -154.15 -5.40 129.55
C GLU A 357 -154.16 -5.29 128.01
N THR A 358 -155.13 -4.59 127.41
CA THR A 358 -155.12 -4.34 125.95
C THR A 358 -153.99 -3.41 125.54
N ARG A 359 -153.76 -2.30 126.25
CA ARG A 359 -152.67 -1.37 125.93
C ARG A 359 -151.28 -1.99 126.11
N LEU A 360 -151.15 -2.93 127.04
CA LEU A 360 -149.95 -3.74 127.26
C LEU A 360 -149.79 -4.84 126.18
N ALA A 361 -150.88 -5.36 125.63
CA ALA A 361 -150.84 -6.25 124.45
C ALA A 361 -150.49 -5.47 123.16
N GLU A 362 -151.04 -4.27 122.97
CA GLU A 362 -150.74 -3.38 121.84
C GLU A 362 -149.27 -2.94 121.83
N THR A 363 -148.74 -2.51 122.98
CA THR A 363 -147.32 -2.13 123.09
C THR A 363 -146.39 -3.33 122.92
N ARG A 364 -146.76 -4.54 123.38
CA ARG A 364 -146.04 -5.78 123.05
C ARG A 364 -146.07 -6.09 121.55
N LYS A 365 -147.23 -5.98 120.89
CA LYS A 365 -147.38 -6.18 119.45
C LYS A 365 -146.51 -5.21 118.67
N HIS A 366 -146.55 -3.92 119.01
CA HIS A 366 -145.73 -2.90 118.35
C HIS A 366 -144.23 -3.10 118.61
N LEU A 367 -143.83 -3.52 119.82
CA LEU A 367 -142.43 -3.84 120.11
C LEU A 367 -141.94 -5.06 119.31
N GLU A 368 -142.79 -6.07 119.11
CA GLU A 368 -142.47 -7.24 118.28
C GLU A 368 -142.45 -6.88 116.77
N GLU A 369 -143.32 -5.99 116.30
CA GLU A 369 -143.26 -5.40 114.94
C GLU A 369 -141.95 -4.62 114.72
N VAL A 370 -141.57 -3.76 115.67
CA VAL A 370 -140.30 -3.01 115.62
C VAL A 370 -139.10 -3.95 115.67
N LYS A 371 -139.15 -4.99 116.51
CA LYS A 371 -138.12 -6.04 116.59
C LYS A 371 -138.02 -6.86 115.30
N SER A 372 -139.13 -7.16 114.64
CA SER A 372 -139.15 -7.82 113.33
C SER A 372 -138.54 -6.92 112.24
N ASN A 373 -138.94 -5.65 112.18
CA ASN A 373 -138.44 -4.64 111.24
C ASN A 373 -136.94 -4.35 111.43
N LEU A 374 -136.46 -4.34 112.68
CA LEU A 374 -135.03 -4.24 112.99
C LEU A 374 -134.28 -5.54 112.68
N GLY A 375 -134.88 -6.71 112.88
CA GLY A 375 -134.29 -8.00 112.50
C GLY A 375 -134.17 -8.17 110.99
N GLU A 376 -135.19 -7.75 110.23
CA GLU A 376 -135.20 -7.71 108.77
C GLU A 376 -134.10 -6.78 108.24
N LYS A 377 -134.04 -5.53 108.74
CA LYS A 377 -132.95 -4.59 108.39
C LYS A 377 -131.55 -5.06 108.80
N LEU A 378 -131.43 -5.79 109.90
CA LEU A 378 -130.16 -6.36 110.33
C LEU A 378 -129.75 -7.51 109.40
N ALA A 379 -130.68 -8.37 109.00
CA ALA A 379 -130.44 -9.41 108.00
C ALA A 379 -130.10 -8.83 106.61
N ASP A 380 -130.78 -7.76 106.17
CA ASP A 380 -130.45 -7.02 104.95
C ASP A 380 -129.03 -6.44 104.99
N LEU A 381 -128.64 -5.86 106.12
CA LEU A 381 -127.29 -5.31 106.31
C LEU A 381 -126.24 -6.41 106.44
N GLU A 382 -126.53 -7.55 107.06
CA GLU A 382 -125.64 -8.71 107.09
C GLU A 382 -125.46 -9.30 105.68
N PHE A 383 -126.54 -9.45 104.91
CA PHE A 383 -126.50 -9.86 103.50
C PHE A 383 -125.77 -8.86 102.59
N GLN A 384 -125.93 -7.56 102.85
CA GLN A 384 -125.15 -6.54 102.15
C GLN A 384 -123.66 -6.64 102.48
N ASN A 385 -123.30 -6.89 103.75
CA ASN A 385 -121.92 -7.06 104.17
C ASN A 385 -121.29 -8.36 103.60
N THR A 386 -122.01 -9.48 103.55
CA THR A 386 -121.48 -10.69 102.89
C THR A 386 -121.27 -10.47 101.40
N ASN A 387 -122.27 -9.94 100.68
CA ASN A 387 -122.16 -9.62 99.25
C ASN A 387 -121.03 -8.62 98.94
N LEU A 388 -120.79 -7.62 99.81
CA LEU A 388 -119.65 -6.71 99.68
C LEU A 388 -118.31 -7.40 99.94
N ASN A 389 -118.22 -8.27 100.95
CA ASN A 389 -117.00 -9.04 101.24
C ASN A 389 -116.70 -10.05 100.11
N ASP A 390 -117.70 -10.75 99.60
CA ASP A 390 -117.58 -11.67 98.46
C ASP A 390 -117.13 -10.93 97.21
N LYS A 391 -117.66 -9.72 96.96
CA LYS A 391 -117.20 -8.85 95.87
C LYS A 391 -115.76 -8.40 96.07
N ILE A 392 -115.38 -7.93 97.28
CA ILE A 392 -113.99 -7.51 97.58
C ILE A 392 -113.03 -8.69 97.41
N ALA A 393 -113.39 -9.89 97.85
CA ALA A 393 -112.61 -11.10 97.65
C ALA A 393 -112.49 -11.46 96.16
N GLY A 394 -113.59 -11.40 95.40
CA GLY A 394 -113.61 -11.67 93.97
C GLY A 394 -112.81 -10.67 93.14
N ASP A 395 -112.91 -9.37 93.44
CA ASP A 395 -112.14 -8.32 92.75
C ASP A 395 -110.66 -8.35 93.16
N SER A 396 -110.34 -8.70 94.41
CA SER A 396 -108.96 -8.98 94.85
C SER A 396 -108.35 -10.20 94.15
N ALA A 397 -109.14 -11.26 93.94
CA ALA A 397 -108.70 -12.46 93.24
C ALA A 397 -108.46 -12.19 91.73
N LYS A 398 -109.29 -11.36 91.08
CA LYS A 398 -109.04 -10.89 89.71
C LYS A 398 -107.73 -10.12 89.62
N HIS A 399 -107.53 -9.11 90.47
CA HIS A 399 -106.29 -8.33 90.47
C HIS A 399 -105.05 -9.19 90.81
N ALA A 400 -105.20 -10.26 91.60
CA ALA A 400 -104.12 -11.23 91.83
C ALA A 400 -103.80 -12.05 90.56
N SER A 401 -104.82 -12.50 89.81
CA SER A 401 -104.62 -13.18 88.51
C SER A 401 -103.99 -12.26 87.48
N GLU A 402 -104.57 -11.07 87.26
CA GLU A 402 -104.06 -10.04 86.36
C GLU A 402 -102.59 -9.72 86.67
N LYS A 403 -102.25 -9.54 87.96
CA LYS A 403 -100.88 -9.28 88.38
C LYS A 403 -99.95 -10.47 88.11
N ALA A 404 -100.39 -11.70 88.37
CA ALA A 404 -99.59 -12.90 88.09
C ALA A 404 -99.35 -13.10 86.58
N GLU A 405 -100.35 -12.79 85.75
CA GLU A 405 -100.25 -12.78 84.29
C GLU A 405 -99.26 -11.70 83.81
N TRP A 406 -99.33 -10.48 84.34
CA TRP A 406 -98.35 -9.41 84.06
C TRP A 406 -96.94 -9.76 84.52
N GLU A 407 -96.76 -10.37 85.69
CA GLU A 407 -95.45 -10.80 86.19
C GLU A 407 -94.89 -11.97 85.35
N SER A 408 -95.73 -12.89 84.89
CA SER A 408 -95.35 -13.97 83.97
C SER A 408 -94.94 -13.43 82.59
N GLN A 409 -95.73 -12.51 82.00
CA GLN A 409 -95.38 -11.84 80.75
C GLN A 409 -94.08 -11.05 80.87
N ARG A 410 -93.87 -10.35 81.99
CA ARG A 410 -92.63 -9.62 82.27
C ARG A 410 -91.43 -10.56 82.38
N GLN A 411 -91.54 -11.68 83.10
CA GLN A 411 -90.47 -12.68 83.19
C GLN A 411 -90.15 -13.30 81.82
N LYS A 412 -91.16 -13.57 80.99
CA LYS A 412 -90.97 -14.05 79.62
C LYS A 412 -90.19 -13.04 78.78
N LEU A 413 -90.63 -11.77 78.77
CA LEU A 413 -89.94 -10.70 78.03
C LEU A 413 -88.51 -10.46 78.53
N ASP A 414 -88.27 -10.53 79.85
CA ASP A 414 -86.92 -10.38 80.43
C ASP A 414 -86.02 -11.56 80.01
N SER A 415 -86.55 -12.79 79.99
CA SER A 415 -85.82 -13.96 79.50
C SER A 415 -85.46 -13.86 78.02
N GLU A 416 -86.41 -13.45 77.16
CA GLU A 416 -86.18 -13.19 75.73
C GLU A 416 -85.14 -12.07 75.52
N LEU A 417 -85.16 -11.04 76.35
CA LEU A 417 -84.18 -9.95 76.31
C LEU A 417 -82.77 -10.43 76.73
N THR A 418 -82.66 -11.31 77.74
CA THR A 418 -81.37 -11.94 78.08
C THR A 418 -80.86 -12.89 76.98
N GLU A 419 -81.75 -13.64 76.32
CA GLU A 419 -81.39 -14.51 75.20
C GLU A 419 -80.89 -13.71 73.99
N VAL A 420 -81.57 -12.61 73.65
CA VAL A 420 -81.14 -11.68 72.58
C VAL A 420 -79.80 -11.02 72.93
N ARG A 421 -79.56 -10.65 74.18
CA ARG A 421 -78.25 -10.13 74.62
C ARG A 421 -77.14 -11.17 74.56
N GLY A 422 -77.43 -12.43 74.89
CA GLY A 422 -76.50 -13.55 74.73
C GLY A 422 -76.10 -13.72 73.26
N LYS A 423 -77.10 -13.84 72.38
CA LYS A 423 -76.90 -13.93 70.92
C LYS A 423 -76.17 -12.73 70.33
N GLN A 424 -76.41 -11.52 70.85
CA GLN A 424 -75.66 -10.33 70.45
C GLN A 424 -74.19 -10.44 70.85
N ALA A 425 -73.88 -10.81 72.11
CA ALA A 425 -72.50 -10.97 72.55
C ALA A 425 -71.75 -12.09 71.82
N GLU A 426 -72.46 -13.18 71.48
CA GLU A 426 -71.94 -14.26 70.62
C GLU A 426 -71.65 -13.76 69.19
N ALA A 427 -72.53 -12.95 68.61
CA ALA A 427 -72.33 -12.36 67.28
C ALA A 427 -71.19 -11.32 67.27
N ASP A 428 -71.11 -10.45 68.28
CA ASP A 428 -70.03 -9.45 68.43
C ASP A 428 -68.67 -10.16 68.59
N ALA A 429 -68.60 -11.26 69.35
CA ALA A 429 -67.41 -12.09 69.47
C ALA A 429 -67.06 -12.81 68.15
N ALA A 430 -68.04 -13.34 67.43
CA ALA A 430 -67.83 -13.98 66.13
C ALA A 430 -67.33 -12.97 65.07
N LEU A 431 -67.84 -11.74 65.07
CA LEU A 431 -67.37 -10.65 64.23
C LEU A 431 -65.91 -10.30 64.55
N TYR A 432 -65.55 -10.15 65.84
CA TYR A 432 -64.18 -9.88 66.25
C TYR A 432 -63.19 -10.96 65.75
N TRP A 433 -63.54 -12.24 65.88
CA TRP A 433 -62.68 -13.33 65.36
C TRP A 433 -62.62 -13.37 63.83
N ALA A 434 -63.73 -13.06 63.13
CA ALA A 434 -63.75 -12.98 61.68
C ALA A 434 -62.96 -11.77 61.13
N GLU A 435 -62.97 -10.64 61.83
CA GLU A 435 -62.11 -9.50 61.52
C GLU A 435 -60.63 -9.81 61.77
N LEU A 436 -60.30 -10.48 62.88
CA LEU A 436 -58.92 -10.89 63.16
C LEU A 436 -58.39 -11.84 62.09
N ASP A 437 -59.15 -12.87 61.72
CA ASP A 437 -58.81 -13.81 60.65
C ASP A 437 -58.72 -13.11 59.27
N ARG A 438 -59.59 -12.13 58.99
CA ARG A 438 -59.48 -11.27 57.80
C ARG A 438 -58.14 -10.52 57.80
N THR A 439 -57.76 -9.86 58.90
CA THR A 439 -56.49 -9.12 58.97
C THR A 439 -55.26 -10.04 58.90
N ALA A 440 -55.33 -11.24 59.47
CA ALA A 440 -54.27 -12.25 59.34
C ALA A 440 -54.10 -12.72 57.90
N ARG A 441 -55.20 -12.94 57.18
CA ARG A 441 -55.18 -13.26 55.74
C ARG A 441 -54.66 -12.09 54.89
N GLU A 442 -55.03 -10.86 55.21
CA GLU A 442 -54.52 -9.66 54.52
C GLU A 442 -53.00 -9.51 54.71
N LEU A 443 -52.48 -9.63 55.94
CA LEU A 443 -51.04 -9.60 56.22
C LEU A 443 -50.29 -10.71 55.49
N ALA A 444 -50.81 -11.95 55.47
CA ALA A 444 -50.19 -13.04 54.73
C ALA A 444 -50.13 -12.77 53.20
N TRP A 445 -51.17 -12.16 52.63
CA TRP A 445 -51.17 -11.73 51.22
C TRP A 445 -50.18 -10.57 50.95
N GLU A 446 -49.96 -9.66 51.91
CA GLU A 446 -48.97 -8.60 51.79
C GLU A 446 -47.53 -9.10 51.96
N GLU A 447 -47.28 -10.06 52.85
CA GLU A 447 -45.99 -10.74 52.97
C GLU A 447 -45.66 -11.52 51.68
N GLN A 448 -46.62 -12.27 51.15
CA GLN A 448 -46.42 -12.98 49.87
C GLN A 448 -46.20 -12.00 48.70
N ARG A 449 -46.90 -10.86 48.67
CA ARG A 449 -46.67 -9.80 47.67
C ARG A 449 -45.27 -9.22 47.79
N ARG A 450 -44.80 -8.91 49.00
CA ARG A 450 -43.45 -8.42 49.26
C ARG A 450 -42.37 -9.42 48.82
N GLU A 451 -42.59 -10.71 49.00
CA GLU A 451 -41.66 -11.76 48.55
C GLU A 451 -41.67 -11.93 47.02
N TRP A 452 -42.84 -11.81 46.40
CA TRP A 452 -42.97 -11.74 44.95
C TRP A 452 -42.28 -10.49 44.37
N GLU A 453 -42.41 -9.33 45.00
CA GLU A 453 -41.74 -8.08 44.60
C GLU A 453 -40.21 -8.18 44.77
N LEU A 454 -39.71 -8.79 45.85
CA LEU A 454 -38.28 -9.04 46.06
C LEU A 454 -37.69 -10.04 45.05
N THR A 455 -38.40 -11.15 44.78
CA THR A 455 -37.95 -12.11 43.76
C THR A 455 -38.02 -11.53 42.34
N HIS A 456 -39.08 -10.78 42.01
CA HIS A 456 -39.19 -10.06 40.74
C HIS A 456 -38.10 -8.99 40.57
N THR A 457 -37.78 -8.21 41.59
CA THR A 457 -36.69 -7.22 41.52
C THR A 457 -35.30 -7.86 41.46
N SER A 458 -35.08 -8.99 42.15
CA SER A 458 -33.86 -9.79 42.02
C SER A 458 -33.67 -10.33 40.60
N LEU A 459 -34.70 -10.97 40.03
CA LEU A 459 -34.69 -11.49 38.67
C LEU A 459 -34.52 -10.38 37.62
N LYS A 460 -35.11 -9.20 37.85
CA LYS A 460 -34.91 -8.02 36.98
C LYS A 460 -33.45 -7.54 37.01
N ALA A 461 -32.83 -7.49 38.19
CA ALA A 461 -31.41 -7.14 38.31
C ALA A 461 -30.49 -8.19 37.66
N GLU A 462 -30.82 -9.48 37.76
CA GLU A 462 -30.11 -10.57 37.09
C GLU A 462 -30.22 -10.47 35.55
N ILE A 463 -31.41 -10.18 35.03
CA ILE A 463 -31.63 -9.93 33.59
C ILE A 463 -30.84 -8.70 33.12
N GLU A 464 -30.82 -7.61 33.89
CA GLU A 464 -30.04 -6.41 33.57
C GLU A 464 -28.53 -6.68 33.62
N ALA A 465 -28.05 -7.51 34.55
CA ALA A 465 -26.65 -7.94 34.60
C ALA A 465 -26.28 -8.83 33.39
N LEU A 466 -27.12 -9.81 33.05
CA LEU A 466 -26.91 -10.67 31.87
C LEU A 466 -26.91 -9.85 30.56
N GLN A 467 -27.78 -8.85 30.45
CA GLN A 467 -27.77 -7.92 29.32
C GLN A 467 -26.49 -7.07 29.25
N GLN A 468 -25.95 -6.63 30.39
CA GLN A 468 -24.66 -5.92 30.43
C GLN A 468 -23.50 -6.84 30.02
N THR A 469 -23.45 -8.07 30.53
CA THR A 469 -22.46 -9.08 30.14
C THR A 469 -22.50 -9.34 28.63
N ALA A 470 -23.68 -9.65 28.07
CA ALA A 470 -23.84 -9.86 26.64
C ALA A 470 -23.44 -8.63 25.79
N GLN A 471 -23.70 -7.41 26.27
CA GLN A 471 -23.22 -6.19 25.62
C GLN A 471 -21.69 -6.06 25.66
N THR A 472 -21.04 -6.43 26.77
CA THR A 472 -19.57 -6.43 26.84
C THR A 472 -18.94 -7.50 25.97
N GLU A 473 -19.53 -8.70 25.89
CA GLU A 473 -19.10 -9.77 24.99
C GLU A 473 -19.25 -9.39 23.51
N CYS A 474 -20.32 -8.68 23.16
CA CYS A 474 -20.50 -8.15 21.81
C CYS A 474 -19.45 -7.07 21.48
N ARG A 475 -19.03 -6.25 22.45
CA ARG A 475 -17.96 -5.25 22.27
C ARG A 475 -16.59 -5.92 22.11
N THR A 476 -16.22 -6.83 22.99
CA THR A 476 -14.92 -7.53 22.89
C THR A 476 -14.85 -8.40 21.63
N HIS A 477 -15.95 -9.02 21.20
CA HIS A 477 -16.00 -9.70 19.90
C HIS A 477 -15.83 -8.71 18.72
N ALA A 478 -16.42 -7.51 18.78
CA ALA A 478 -16.20 -6.48 17.76
C ALA A 478 -14.75 -5.98 17.72
N GLU A 479 -14.11 -5.78 18.87
CA GLU A 479 -12.69 -5.42 19.00
C GLU A 479 -11.78 -6.52 18.44
N VAL A 480 -12.03 -7.79 18.80
CA VAL A 480 -11.31 -8.96 18.25
C VAL A 480 -11.51 -9.09 16.74
N LEU A 481 -12.71 -8.78 16.22
CA LEU A 481 -12.98 -8.80 14.79
C LEU A 481 -12.23 -7.68 14.05
N GLN A 482 -12.17 -6.47 14.62
CA GLN A 482 -11.38 -5.36 14.06
C GLN A 482 -9.88 -5.69 14.06
N PHE A 483 -9.34 -6.24 15.16
CA PHE A 483 -7.95 -6.66 15.23
C PHE A 483 -7.63 -7.79 14.24
N SER A 484 -8.54 -8.74 14.05
CA SER A 484 -8.44 -9.79 13.03
C SER A 484 -8.42 -9.22 11.60
N GLN A 485 -9.24 -8.21 11.31
CA GLN A 485 -9.24 -7.50 10.03
C GLN A 485 -7.96 -6.69 9.81
N GLU A 486 -7.42 -6.03 10.83
CA GLU A 486 -6.12 -5.33 10.76
C GLU A 486 -4.98 -6.31 10.47
N LEU A 487 -4.95 -7.45 11.18
CA LEU A 487 -4.00 -8.53 10.91
C LEU A 487 -4.14 -9.09 9.48
N GLN A 488 -5.36 -9.30 8.98
CA GLN A 488 -5.58 -9.74 7.60
C GLN A 488 -5.11 -8.70 6.56
N SER A 489 -5.33 -7.40 6.79
CA SER A 489 -4.77 -6.34 5.93
C SER A 489 -3.26 -6.40 5.94
N ARG A 490 -2.64 -6.47 7.12
CA ARG A 490 -1.18 -6.48 7.27
C ARG A 490 -0.53 -7.73 6.68
N ILE A 491 -1.20 -8.89 6.74
CA ILE A 491 -0.80 -10.10 6.02
C ILE A 491 -0.92 -9.92 4.50
N SER A 492 -1.98 -9.27 4.01
CA SER A 492 -2.12 -8.95 2.58
C SER A 492 -1.04 -7.99 2.07
N ASP A 493 -0.67 -7.00 2.87
CA ASP A 493 0.38 -6.05 2.52
C ASP A 493 1.78 -6.70 2.55
N LEU A 494 2.09 -7.48 3.60
CA LEU A 494 3.30 -8.31 3.63
C LEU A 494 3.38 -9.31 2.45
N ALA A 495 2.23 -9.87 2.03
CA ALA A 495 2.19 -10.75 0.87
C ALA A 495 2.51 -10.01 -0.45
N LYS A 496 2.05 -8.76 -0.61
CA LYS A 496 2.43 -7.89 -1.76
C LYS A 496 3.91 -7.55 -1.71
N ASP A 497 4.46 -7.23 -0.54
CA ASP A 497 5.90 -6.92 -0.39
C ASP A 497 6.77 -8.13 -0.75
N VAL A 498 6.38 -9.34 -0.34
CA VAL A 498 7.03 -10.59 -0.77
C VAL A 498 6.87 -10.83 -2.27
N GLU A 499 5.68 -10.61 -2.85
CA GLU A 499 5.46 -10.73 -4.29
C GLU A 499 6.31 -9.74 -5.10
N ASN A 500 6.49 -8.52 -4.59
CA ASN A 500 7.33 -7.48 -5.18
C ASN A 500 8.81 -7.83 -5.07
N GLY A 501 9.27 -8.31 -3.91
CA GLY A 501 10.64 -8.81 -3.74
C GLY A 501 10.96 -10.02 -4.64
N VAL A 502 9.99 -10.89 -4.92
CA VAL A 502 10.13 -11.98 -5.91
C VAL A 502 10.25 -11.41 -7.33
N LYS A 503 9.42 -10.44 -7.72
CA LYS A 503 9.53 -9.77 -9.04
C LYS A 503 10.87 -9.06 -9.22
N GLU A 504 11.38 -8.41 -8.18
CA GLU A 504 12.70 -7.78 -8.17
C GLU A 504 13.82 -8.83 -8.30
N ALA A 505 13.77 -9.91 -7.51
CA ALA A 505 14.74 -11.00 -7.60
C ALA A 505 14.76 -11.67 -8.98
N ASP A 506 13.60 -11.90 -9.61
CA ASP A 506 13.52 -12.41 -10.98
C ASP A 506 13.94 -11.37 -12.04
N SER A 507 13.95 -10.07 -11.72
CA SER A 507 14.54 -9.04 -12.59
C SER A 507 16.06 -9.04 -12.53
N LEU A 508 16.64 -9.05 -11.32
CA LEU A 508 18.08 -9.16 -11.09
C LEU A 508 18.65 -10.48 -11.63
N LYS A 509 17.86 -11.56 -11.59
CA LYS A 509 18.21 -12.86 -12.17
C LYS A 509 18.21 -12.85 -13.71
N ARG A 510 17.33 -12.08 -14.35
CA ARG A 510 17.36 -11.85 -15.80
C ARG A 510 18.56 -10.98 -16.19
N GLU A 511 18.77 -9.87 -15.50
CA GLU A 511 19.92 -8.98 -15.71
C GLU A 511 21.25 -9.73 -15.52
N LYS A 512 21.37 -10.54 -14.48
CA LYS A 512 22.55 -11.40 -14.24
C LYS A 512 22.82 -12.36 -15.39
N GLU A 513 21.78 -12.97 -15.96
CA GLU A 513 21.94 -13.91 -17.07
C GLU A 513 22.26 -13.17 -18.39
N GLU A 514 21.71 -11.96 -18.59
CA GLU A 514 22.07 -11.08 -19.71
C GLU A 514 23.52 -10.60 -19.62
N LEU A 515 23.97 -10.11 -18.46
CA LEU A 515 25.36 -9.75 -18.20
C LEU A 515 26.31 -10.94 -18.37
N LYS A 516 25.86 -12.16 -18.05
CA LYS A 516 26.59 -13.41 -18.27
C LYS A 516 26.68 -13.78 -19.77
N ILE A 517 25.64 -13.49 -20.56
CA ILE A 517 25.68 -13.61 -22.02
C ILE A 517 26.65 -12.57 -22.61
N GLN A 518 26.60 -11.30 -22.17
CA GLN A 518 27.52 -10.24 -22.60
C GLN A 518 28.99 -10.55 -22.25
N LEU A 519 29.25 -11.12 -21.07
CA LEU A 519 30.57 -11.65 -20.70
C LEU A 519 30.99 -12.81 -21.61
N GLY A 520 30.06 -13.68 -22.01
CA GLY A 520 30.29 -14.76 -22.96
C GLY A 520 30.69 -14.24 -24.35
N THR A 521 29.95 -13.27 -24.91
CA THR A 521 30.27 -12.67 -26.21
C THR A 521 31.58 -11.89 -26.16
N GLY A 522 31.79 -11.06 -25.15
CA GLY A 522 33.06 -10.34 -24.96
C GLY A 522 34.27 -11.28 -24.79
N THR A 523 34.08 -12.45 -24.15
CA THR A 523 35.14 -13.48 -24.07
C THR A 523 35.44 -14.12 -25.43
N ALA A 524 34.41 -14.32 -26.27
CA ALA A 524 34.58 -14.81 -27.63
C ALA A 524 35.26 -13.78 -28.55
N GLU A 525 34.86 -12.50 -28.47
CA GLU A 525 35.51 -11.39 -29.17
C GLU A 525 36.99 -11.26 -28.76
N ILE A 526 37.31 -11.36 -27.46
CA ILE A 526 38.69 -11.38 -26.97
C ILE A 526 39.46 -12.60 -27.53
N ALA A 527 38.82 -13.75 -27.72
CA ALA A 527 39.45 -14.92 -28.34
C ALA A 527 39.72 -14.71 -29.84
N GLU A 528 38.80 -14.08 -30.58
CA GLU A 528 38.99 -13.73 -31.99
C GLU A 528 40.06 -12.64 -32.17
N LEU A 529 40.07 -11.61 -31.31
CA LEU A 529 41.13 -10.60 -31.27
C LEU A 529 42.50 -11.21 -30.95
N ARG A 530 42.58 -12.19 -30.04
CA ARG A 530 43.82 -12.97 -29.82
C ARG A 530 44.23 -13.78 -31.04
N GLN A 531 43.27 -14.36 -31.78
CA GLN A 531 43.54 -15.11 -33.01
C GLN A 531 43.97 -14.21 -34.19
N THR A 532 43.44 -12.99 -34.30
CA THR A 532 43.89 -12.02 -35.31
C THR A 532 45.25 -11.44 -34.95
N ILE A 533 45.52 -11.13 -33.69
CA ILE A 533 46.86 -10.73 -33.20
C ILE A 533 47.90 -11.82 -33.47
N SER A 534 47.57 -13.12 -33.31
CA SER A 534 48.53 -14.20 -33.61
C SER A 534 48.78 -14.35 -35.12
N LYS A 535 47.75 -14.17 -35.98
CA LYS A 535 47.92 -14.07 -37.45
C LYS A 535 48.82 -12.88 -37.83
N TYR A 536 48.61 -11.71 -37.24
CA TYR A 536 49.44 -10.52 -37.50
C TYR A 536 50.89 -10.72 -37.07
N ARG A 537 51.16 -11.29 -35.88
CA ARG A 537 52.54 -11.61 -35.43
C ARG A 537 53.23 -12.62 -36.35
N ALA A 538 52.51 -13.58 -36.92
CA ALA A 538 53.07 -14.52 -37.89
C ALA A 538 53.44 -13.84 -39.22
N LEU A 539 52.59 -12.92 -39.71
CA LEU A 539 52.86 -12.12 -40.91
C LEU A 539 54.00 -11.12 -40.68
N GLU A 540 54.07 -10.49 -39.51
CA GLU A 540 55.14 -9.60 -39.07
C GLU A 540 56.48 -10.34 -39.05
N LYS A 541 56.54 -11.54 -38.45
CA LYS A 541 57.73 -12.41 -38.50
C LYS A 541 58.14 -12.74 -39.93
N GLN A 542 57.20 -13.10 -40.80
CA GLN A 542 57.48 -13.37 -42.22
C GLN A 542 58.00 -12.11 -42.95
N ASN A 543 57.55 -10.92 -42.57
CA ASN A 543 58.04 -9.67 -43.16
C ASN A 543 59.43 -9.31 -42.64
N CYS A 544 59.74 -9.52 -41.36
CA CYS A 544 61.11 -9.40 -40.85
C CYS A 544 62.07 -10.38 -41.56
N GLU A 545 61.62 -11.62 -41.84
CA GLU A 545 62.39 -12.59 -42.63
C GLU A 545 62.60 -12.18 -44.10
N LYS A 546 61.73 -11.34 -44.68
CA LYS A 546 61.93 -10.71 -46.00
C LYS A 546 62.89 -9.51 -45.91
N VAL A 547 62.71 -8.65 -44.92
CA VAL A 547 63.59 -7.48 -44.69
C VAL A 547 65.03 -7.93 -44.48
N MET A 548 65.27 -8.94 -43.64
CA MET A 548 66.59 -9.56 -43.44
C MET A 548 67.27 -10.00 -44.75
N LYS A 549 66.50 -10.51 -45.73
CA LYS A 549 67.01 -10.91 -47.05
C LYS A 549 67.31 -9.70 -47.93
N LEU A 550 66.40 -8.74 -48.01
CA LEU A 550 66.60 -7.49 -48.76
C LEU A 550 67.79 -6.68 -48.20
N GLU A 551 68.00 -6.69 -46.88
CA GLU A 551 69.17 -6.10 -46.22
C GLU A 551 70.47 -6.89 -46.48
N GLN A 552 70.39 -8.18 -46.79
CA GLN A 552 71.55 -8.96 -47.26
C GLN A 552 71.84 -8.64 -48.74
N GLU A 553 70.85 -8.72 -49.61
CA GLU A 553 70.96 -8.36 -51.05
C GLU A 553 71.48 -6.93 -51.23
N LEU A 554 71.01 -5.98 -50.41
CA LEU A 554 71.50 -4.59 -50.41
C LEU A 554 72.96 -4.46 -49.95
N ARG A 555 73.42 -5.31 -49.02
CA ARG A 555 74.85 -5.35 -48.62
C ARG A 555 75.71 -5.88 -49.74
N GLU A 556 75.33 -6.99 -50.36
CA GLU A 556 76.02 -7.58 -51.53
C GLU A 556 76.07 -6.58 -52.71
N LEU A 557 74.98 -5.84 -52.95
CA LEU A 557 74.96 -4.73 -53.91
C LEU A 557 75.81 -3.52 -53.49
N SER A 558 75.99 -3.27 -52.19
CA SER A 558 76.88 -2.20 -51.70
C SER A 558 78.37 -2.56 -51.82
N GLU A 559 78.73 -3.82 -51.59
CA GLU A 559 80.08 -4.35 -51.71
C GLU A 559 80.53 -4.38 -53.18
N THR A 560 79.65 -4.83 -54.08
CA THR A 560 79.91 -4.77 -55.54
C THR A 560 80.01 -3.33 -56.05
N ASN A 561 79.20 -2.38 -55.52
CA ASN A 561 79.39 -0.96 -55.80
C ASN A 561 80.71 -0.39 -55.26
N ALA A 562 81.17 -0.84 -54.09
CA ALA A 562 82.46 -0.44 -53.55
C ALA A 562 83.61 -0.95 -54.42
N TYR A 563 83.55 -2.21 -54.86
CA TYR A 563 84.51 -2.80 -55.82
C TYR A 563 84.56 -2.01 -57.14
N LEU A 564 83.40 -1.73 -57.75
CA LEU A 564 83.32 -0.94 -58.98
C LEU A 564 83.88 0.48 -58.82
N ARG A 565 83.69 1.12 -57.65
CA ARG A 565 84.35 2.40 -57.34
C ARG A 565 85.86 2.28 -57.27
N THR A 566 86.40 1.25 -56.61
CA THR A 566 87.86 1.06 -56.54
C THR A 566 88.51 0.78 -57.90
N GLU A 567 87.81 0.10 -58.83
CA GLU A 567 88.31 -0.11 -60.19
C GLU A 567 88.16 1.17 -61.05
N MET A 568 87.10 1.96 -60.85
CA MET A 568 87.00 3.30 -61.45
C MET A 568 88.14 4.23 -60.99
N ASP A 569 88.48 4.22 -59.70
CA ASP A 569 89.63 4.97 -59.14
C ASP A 569 90.98 4.46 -59.69
N ARG A 570 91.05 3.20 -60.13
CA ARG A 570 92.23 2.65 -60.80
C ARG A 570 92.33 3.14 -62.24
N LEU A 571 91.20 3.20 -62.94
CA LEU A 571 91.10 3.67 -64.33
C LEU A 571 91.25 5.20 -64.48
N THR A 572 90.87 6.01 -63.48
CA THR A 572 91.20 7.44 -63.47
C THR A 572 92.69 7.67 -63.27
N LYS A 573 93.34 6.97 -62.33
CA LYS A 573 94.79 7.08 -62.09
C LYS A 573 95.63 6.72 -63.32
N THR A 574 95.27 5.68 -64.09
CA THR A 574 95.98 5.36 -65.34
C THR A 574 95.74 6.39 -66.44
N LYS A 575 94.52 6.94 -66.53
CA LYS A 575 94.17 8.01 -67.48
C LYS A 575 94.90 9.32 -67.19
N ASP A 576 95.02 9.71 -65.92
CA ASP A 576 95.66 10.96 -65.54
C ASP A 576 97.19 10.84 -65.64
N HIS A 577 97.78 9.67 -65.36
CA HIS A 577 99.19 9.41 -65.68
C HIS A 577 99.49 9.52 -67.19
N ALA A 578 98.59 9.04 -68.06
CA ALA A 578 98.74 9.22 -69.51
C ALA A 578 98.74 10.72 -69.89
N ARG A 579 97.83 11.52 -69.31
CA ARG A 579 97.77 12.97 -69.51
C ARG A 579 99.04 13.70 -69.03
N GLU A 580 99.63 13.28 -67.92
CA GLU A 580 100.92 13.82 -67.46
C GLU A 580 102.02 13.60 -68.51
N THR A 581 102.06 12.42 -69.16
CA THR A 581 103.04 12.15 -70.23
C THR A 581 102.77 12.95 -71.51
N GLU A 582 101.50 13.17 -71.89
CA GLU A 582 101.12 14.04 -73.01
C GLU A 582 101.51 15.50 -72.75
N VAL A 583 101.28 16.01 -71.53
CA VAL A 583 101.68 17.37 -71.12
C VAL A 583 103.20 17.53 -71.12
N ALA A 584 103.96 16.54 -70.66
CA ALA A 584 105.42 16.57 -70.72
C ALA A 584 105.95 16.66 -72.16
N GLN A 585 105.35 15.92 -73.11
CA GLN A 585 105.69 16.03 -74.54
C GLN A 585 105.30 17.39 -75.12
N GLY A 586 104.13 17.93 -74.73
CA GLY A 586 103.68 19.26 -75.14
C GLY A 586 104.59 20.41 -74.69
N ILE A 587 105.23 20.28 -73.52
CA ILE A 587 106.22 21.24 -73.02
C ILE A 587 107.50 21.19 -73.87
N ALA A 588 108.04 19.99 -74.13
CA ALA A 588 109.26 19.83 -74.93
C ALA A 588 109.13 20.41 -76.35
N LEU A 589 107.99 20.16 -77.01
CA LEU A 589 107.69 20.72 -78.35
C LEU A 589 107.56 22.26 -78.33
N LYS A 590 107.16 22.85 -77.20
CA LYS A 590 107.03 24.31 -77.06
C LYS A 590 108.38 24.99 -76.85
N GLU A 591 109.35 24.33 -76.21
CA GLU A 591 110.72 24.83 -76.10
C GLU A 591 111.46 24.82 -77.44
N GLU A 592 111.28 23.77 -78.26
CA GLU A 592 111.78 23.74 -79.65
C GLU A 592 111.26 24.92 -80.47
N LEU A 593 109.93 25.12 -80.47
CA LEU A 593 109.27 26.18 -81.22
C LEU A 593 109.78 27.57 -80.79
N SER A 594 109.96 27.78 -79.48
CA SER A 594 110.49 29.02 -78.90
C SER A 594 111.91 29.36 -79.38
N ARG A 595 112.76 28.37 -79.71
CA ARG A 595 114.09 28.63 -80.29
C ARG A 595 113.98 29.09 -81.73
N THR A 596 113.14 28.44 -82.54
CA THR A 596 112.97 28.78 -83.95
C THR A 596 112.36 30.17 -84.17
N GLU A 597 111.44 30.61 -83.31
CA GLU A 597 110.92 32.00 -83.33
C GLU A 597 112.01 33.04 -83.04
N ALA A 598 112.94 32.75 -82.12
CA ALA A 598 114.04 33.65 -81.78
C ALA A 598 115.03 33.82 -82.95
N GLU A 599 115.36 32.74 -83.66
CA GLU A 599 116.23 32.80 -84.85
C GLU A 599 115.59 33.63 -85.97
N LEU A 600 114.30 33.42 -86.23
CA LEU A 600 113.53 34.15 -87.24
C LEU A 600 113.50 35.67 -86.93
N LEU A 601 113.31 36.05 -85.67
CA LEU A 601 113.34 37.45 -85.21
C LEU A 601 114.69 38.14 -85.48
N THR A 602 115.81 37.41 -85.37
CA THR A 602 117.15 37.97 -85.67
C THR A 602 117.43 38.11 -87.16
N SER A 603 116.79 37.28 -88.00
CA SER A 603 116.87 37.41 -89.46
C SER A 603 116.13 38.67 -89.95
N THR A 604 114.88 38.85 -89.51
CA THR A 604 114.02 39.98 -89.92
C THR A 604 114.67 41.35 -89.64
N LYS A 605 115.31 41.53 -88.48
CA LYS A 605 116.01 42.78 -88.15
C LYS A 605 117.11 43.16 -89.13
N ARG A 606 117.81 42.20 -89.74
CA ARG A 606 118.90 42.48 -90.71
C ARG A 606 118.36 43.02 -92.05
N ILE A 607 117.15 42.61 -92.42
CA ILE A 607 116.48 43.06 -93.65
C ILE A 607 115.98 44.50 -93.48
N ASP A 608 115.36 44.79 -92.34
CA ASP A 608 114.86 46.13 -92.01
C ASP A 608 115.94 47.21 -92.05
N ASP A 609 117.17 46.91 -91.61
CA ASP A 609 118.26 47.91 -91.58
C ASP A 609 118.93 48.11 -92.94
N ALA A 610 118.91 47.10 -93.83
CA ALA A 610 119.33 47.25 -95.21
C ALA A 610 118.35 48.15 -96.00
N GLN A 611 117.04 47.92 -95.86
CA GLN A 611 116.00 48.61 -96.62
C GLN A 611 115.94 50.13 -96.37
N LYS A 612 116.34 50.59 -95.17
CA LYS A 612 116.38 52.01 -94.81
C LYS A 612 117.52 52.78 -95.50
N ALA A 613 118.63 52.09 -95.85
CA ALA A 613 119.79 52.74 -96.45
C ALA A 613 119.57 53.09 -97.93
N THR A 614 118.85 52.24 -98.68
CA THR A 614 118.60 52.41 -100.11
C THR A 614 117.75 53.64 -100.40
N ASN A 615 116.61 53.77 -99.71
CA ASN A 615 115.61 54.81 -99.96
C ASN A 615 116.14 56.23 -99.70
N ALA A 616 117.17 56.38 -98.85
CA ALA A 616 117.77 57.68 -98.52
C ALA A 616 118.67 58.24 -99.63
N ALA A 617 119.24 57.39 -100.48
CA ALA A 617 120.13 57.81 -101.58
C ALA A 617 119.33 58.21 -102.84
N GLU A 618 118.26 57.46 -103.14
CA GLU A 618 117.51 57.58 -104.40
C GLU A 618 116.84 58.95 -104.58
N VAL A 619 116.30 59.52 -103.49
CA VAL A 619 115.73 60.88 -103.43
C VAL A 619 116.76 61.95 -103.82
N LYS A 620 118.04 61.73 -103.51
CA LYS A 620 119.12 62.71 -103.69
C LYS A 620 119.56 62.83 -105.16
N CYS A 621 119.45 61.76 -105.95
CA CYS A 621 119.77 61.75 -107.37
C CYS A 621 118.72 62.50 -108.21
N GLN A 622 117.42 62.29 -107.90
CA GLN A 622 116.31 62.90 -108.64
C GLN A 622 116.35 64.44 -108.57
N GLN A 623 116.76 64.98 -107.43
CA GLN A 623 116.81 66.43 -107.20
C GLN A 623 117.84 67.12 -108.10
N LEU A 624 119.07 66.57 -108.20
CA LEU A 624 120.15 67.11 -109.04
C LEU A 624 119.87 67.02 -110.55
N GLN A 625 119.08 66.04 -111.01
CA GLN A 625 118.66 65.99 -112.42
C GLN A 625 117.73 67.14 -112.79
N SER A 626 116.87 67.59 -111.88
CA SER A 626 115.91 68.67 -112.16
C SER A 626 116.59 70.04 -112.39
N GLU A 627 117.66 70.35 -111.67
CA GLU A 627 118.39 71.62 -111.81
C GLU A 627 119.18 71.71 -113.13
N ARG A 628 119.77 70.58 -113.56
CA ARG A 628 120.52 70.45 -114.82
C ARG A 628 119.67 70.83 -116.03
N ASP A 629 118.44 70.31 -116.09
CA ASP A 629 117.60 70.38 -117.29
C ASP A 629 117.01 71.80 -117.47
N VAL A 630 116.74 72.52 -116.38
CA VAL A 630 116.32 73.94 -116.40
C VAL A 630 117.41 74.85 -116.95
N LEU A 631 118.68 74.61 -116.59
CA LEU A 631 119.81 75.41 -117.12
C LEU A 631 120.05 75.13 -118.61
N HIS A 632 119.89 73.88 -119.06
CA HIS A 632 120.11 73.50 -120.46
C HIS A 632 119.10 74.19 -121.40
N ALA A 633 117.81 74.26 -121.02
CA ALA A 633 116.78 74.94 -121.79
C ALA A 633 117.10 76.44 -122.03
N LYS A 634 117.67 77.10 -121.01
CA LYS A 634 117.96 78.55 -121.04
C LYS A 634 119.15 78.92 -121.93
N MET A 635 120.03 77.96 -122.23
CA MET A 635 121.16 78.11 -123.13
C MET A 635 120.70 78.17 -124.59
N VAL A 636 119.86 77.20 -124.99
CA VAL A 636 119.31 77.05 -126.36
C VAL A 636 118.49 78.27 -126.78
N GLU A 637 117.77 78.91 -125.85
CA GLU A 637 116.92 80.07 -126.17
C GLU A 637 117.72 81.34 -126.51
N MET A 638 118.87 81.59 -125.86
CA MET A 638 119.76 82.70 -126.25
C MET A 638 120.52 82.41 -127.55
N GLU A 639 120.88 81.16 -127.81
CA GLU A 639 121.57 80.73 -129.03
C GLU A 639 120.75 81.03 -130.30
N LYS A 640 119.41 80.89 -130.20
CA LYS A 640 118.44 81.32 -131.21
C LYS A 640 118.38 82.85 -131.40
N GLY A 641 118.66 83.62 -130.35
CA GLY A 641 118.71 85.09 -130.39
C GLY A 641 119.95 85.64 -131.11
N PHE A 642 121.08 84.94 -131.04
CA PHE A 642 122.31 85.34 -131.74
C PHE A 642 122.15 85.33 -133.28
N GLN A 643 121.42 84.35 -133.82
CA GLN A 643 121.28 84.18 -135.28
C GLN A 643 120.53 85.33 -135.96
N SER A 644 119.45 85.86 -135.34
CA SER A 644 118.62 86.90 -135.97
C SER A 644 119.28 88.28 -136.05
N ARG A 645 120.22 88.61 -135.14
CA ARG A 645 120.86 89.94 -135.11
C ARG A 645 122.10 90.07 -136.00
N LEU A 646 122.69 88.96 -136.43
CA LEU A 646 123.78 88.98 -137.42
C LEU A 646 123.25 89.44 -138.79
N ALA A 647 122.17 88.81 -139.27
CA ALA A 647 121.58 89.09 -140.58
C ALA A 647 121.12 90.55 -140.79
N GLU A 648 120.67 91.26 -139.74
CA GLU A 648 120.18 92.64 -139.88
C GLU A 648 121.31 93.70 -139.86
N LEU A 649 122.52 93.34 -139.40
CA LEU A 649 123.67 94.25 -139.33
C LEU A 649 124.70 94.01 -140.44
N GLU A 650 124.77 92.82 -141.04
CA GLU A 650 125.50 92.62 -142.31
C GLU A 650 124.96 93.59 -143.38
N ALA A 651 123.63 93.66 -143.55
CA ALA A 651 122.92 94.60 -144.42
C ALA A 651 123.11 96.11 -144.06
N LYS A 652 123.78 96.42 -142.95
CA LYS A 652 124.09 97.81 -142.51
C LYS A 652 125.60 98.09 -142.43
N ARG A 653 126.47 97.07 -142.37
CA ARG A 653 127.93 97.22 -142.39
C ARG A 653 128.58 96.90 -143.75
N GLU A 654 127.83 96.42 -144.74
CA GLU A 654 128.22 96.50 -146.17
C GLU A 654 128.37 97.96 -146.69
N LYS A 655 128.17 98.96 -145.81
CA LYS A 655 128.50 100.38 -146.02
C LYS A 655 129.75 100.90 -145.29
N VAL A 656 130.48 100.09 -144.50
CA VAL A 656 131.68 100.55 -143.74
C VAL A 656 132.81 99.50 -143.70
N GLU A 657 133.43 99.29 -144.85
CA GLU A 657 134.89 99.46 -145.08
C GLU A 657 135.94 98.70 -144.21
N THR A 658 136.86 98.03 -144.96
CA THR A 658 138.30 97.74 -144.71
C THR A 658 138.85 96.67 -143.74
N VAL A 659 140.00 96.12 -144.21
CA VAL A 659 141.20 95.58 -143.50
C VAL A 659 141.03 94.23 -142.79
N GLU A 660 141.50 93.12 -143.37
CA GLU A 660 142.91 92.65 -143.53
C GLU A 660 143.52 92.20 -142.19
N THR A 661 144.02 90.97 -142.04
CA THR A 661 145.27 90.42 -142.62
C THR A 661 145.36 88.92 -142.26
N SER A 662 146.33 88.10 -142.67
CA SER A 662 147.15 87.99 -143.89
C SER A 662 147.72 86.57 -143.82
N ALA A 663 147.33 85.63 -144.68
CA ALA A 663 147.97 85.44 -145.99
C ALA A 663 149.49 85.17 -145.96
N GLU A 664 150.01 84.70 -144.82
CA GLU A 664 151.25 83.92 -144.69
C GLU A 664 150.89 82.42 -144.50
N VAL A 665 150.26 81.74 -145.47
CA VAL A 665 150.90 81.24 -146.71
C VAL A 665 152.25 80.62 -146.37
N ALA A 666 152.36 79.33 -146.04
CA ALA A 666 151.67 78.11 -146.51
C ALA A 666 152.13 77.62 -147.90
N SER A 667 151.76 78.26 -149.01
CA SER A 667 152.25 77.82 -150.34
C SER A 667 153.70 78.23 -150.65
N LEU A 668 154.42 78.85 -149.71
CA LEU A 668 155.85 79.12 -149.77
C LEU A 668 156.68 78.13 -148.91
N LYS A 669 156.05 77.08 -148.34
CA LYS A 669 156.64 76.27 -147.27
C LYS A 669 157.47 75.06 -147.72
N GLU A 670 157.35 74.64 -148.99
CA GLU A 670 157.82 73.29 -149.41
C GLU A 670 158.37 73.22 -150.84
N SER A 671 157.88 74.04 -151.77
CA SER A 671 158.53 74.20 -153.07
C SER A 671 159.58 75.30 -152.98
N ILE A 672 160.78 75.06 -153.53
CA ILE A 672 161.82 76.08 -153.75
C ILE A 672 162.23 76.83 -152.46
N ASN A 673 162.67 76.20 -151.37
CA ASN A 673 163.26 74.87 -151.15
C ASN A 673 164.40 74.53 -152.14
N GLU A 674 164.58 73.27 -152.52
CA GLU A 674 165.82 72.68 -153.06
C GLU A 674 166.45 73.39 -154.30
N LEU A 675 165.68 74.16 -155.07
CA LEU A 675 166.02 74.63 -156.41
C LEU A 675 166.48 76.10 -156.53
N ASN A 676 166.98 76.72 -155.45
CA ASN A 676 167.87 77.88 -155.62
C ASN A 676 169.10 77.92 -154.68
N GLU A 677 169.22 76.97 -153.75
CA GLU A 677 170.51 76.63 -153.12
C GLU A 677 171.55 76.39 -154.22
N VAL A 678 171.31 75.44 -155.14
CA VAL A 678 172.26 75.03 -156.20
C VAL A 678 172.65 76.12 -157.20
N ILE A 679 171.90 77.23 -157.30
CA ILE A 679 172.27 78.39 -158.16
C ILE A 679 172.84 79.58 -157.34
N LEU A 680 173.27 79.28 -156.11
CA LEU A 680 174.68 79.35 -155.65
C LEU A 680 175.64 79.90 -156.72
N ASP A 681 175.71 79.19 -157.84
CA ASP A 681 176.83 79.27 -158.77
C ASP A 681 176.83 80.49 -159.71
N ARG A 682 175.70 81.19 -159.88
CA ARG A 682 175.59 82.21 -160.95
C ARG A 682 174.97 83.54 -160.63
N ASN A 683 174.17 83.63 -159.56
CA ASN A 683 174.00 84.90 -158.86
C ASN A 683 174.88 85.00 -157.60
N LYS A 684 175.99 84.24 -157.63
CA LYS A 684 177.30 84.28 -156.92
C LYS A 684 177.96 85.67 -156.79
N THR A 685 177.22 86.76 -157.03
CA THR A 685 177.54 87.62 -158.17
C THR A 685 178.23 88.92 -157.78
N ILE A 686 179.52 89.10 -158.06
CA ILE A 686 180.33 88.50 -159.15
C ILE A 686 179.51 88.36 -160.45
N ARG A 687 179.08 89.42 -161.09
CA ARG A 687 179.76 90.71 -161.20
C ARG A 687 178.96 91.80 -160.45
N LEU A 688 179.29 92.04 -159.18
CA LEU A 688 180.35 92.98 -158.70
C LEU A 688 180.16 94.42 -159.20
N GLN A 689 179.89 94.57 -160.49
CA GLN A 689 179.32 95.74 -161.13
C GLN A 689 178.00 96.13 -160.46
N LYS A 690 177.09 95.15 -160.25
CA LYS A 690 175.62 95.32 -160.20
C LYS A 690 174.98 95.07 -158.82
N GLN A 691 174.83 96.07 -157.96
CA GLN A 691 175.27 97.43 -158.22
C GLN A 691 175.86 98.15 -157.00
N LYS A 692 177.11 97.75 -156.70
CA LYS A 692 178.12 98.60 -156.03
C LYS A 692 178.33 99.94 -156.77
N LEU A 693 177.78 100.06 -157.99
CA LEU A 693 177.63 101.26 -158.80
C LEU A 693 176.22 101.95 -158.75
N SER A 694 175.15 101.44 -158.08
CA SER A 694 173.81 102.09 -157.85
C SER A 694 172.74 101.31 -157.00
N GLU A 695 172.04 101.92 -156.02
CA GLU A 695 170.69 101.49 -155.50
C GLU A 695 170.55 100.14 -154.73
N LEU A 696 169.53 99.80 -153.91
CA LEU A 696 168.24 100.38 -153.46
C LEU A 696 166.97 100.06 -154.31
N LYS A 697 166.50 98.79 -154.33
CA LYS A 697 165.28 98.25 -155.02
C LYS A 697 164.49 97.22 -154.15
N LYS A 698 163.33 96.64 -154.59
CA LYS A 698 162.30 95.93 -153.75
C LYS A 698 161.60 94.69 -154.41
N ALA A 699 160.78 93.88 -153.68
CA ALA A 699 160.10 92.61 -154.10
C ALA A 699 158.78 92.25 -153.30
N LEU A 700 158.01 91.17 -153.65
CA LEU A 700 156.71 90.71 -153.04
C LEU A 700 156.26 89.23 -153.40
N GLY A 701 155.16 88.64 -152.83
CA GLY A 701 154.60 87.27 -153.14
C GLY A 701 153.22 86.84 -152.49
N GLN A 702 152.60 85.67 -152.85
CA GLN A 702 151.18 85.21 -152.53
C GLN A 702 150.92 83.64 -152.53
N GLY A 703 149.67 83.07 -152.33
CA GLY A 703 149.42 81.57 -152.23
C GLY A 703 148.00 80.85 -152.27
N LEU A 704 147.92 79.48 -152.23
CA LEU A 704 146.74 78.51 -152.43
C LEU A 704 146.85 77.13 -151.61
N LYS A 705 145.97 76.06 -151.53
CA LYS A 705 144.67 75.54 -152.14
C LYS A 705 144.15 74.11 -151.57
N PRO A 706 143.28 73.24 -152.23
CA PRO A 706 142.45 72.09 -151.66
C PRO A 706 142.38 70.67 -152.44
N VAL A 707 141.42 69.67 -152.38
CA VAL A 707 140.88 68.60 -151.41
C VAL A 707 139.90 67.50 -152.08
N THR A 708 139.78 66.17 -151.69
CA THR A 708 138.76 65.11 -152.22
C THR A 708 138.61 63.71 -151.46
N VAL A 709 137.51 62.87 -151.59
CA VAL A 709 137.24 61.46 -151.02
C VAL A 709 136.09 60.54 -151.68
N SER A 710 135.98 59.16 -151.49
CA SER A 710 134.81 58.21 -151.83
C SER A 710 134.90 56.64 -151.45
N ASN A 711 133.80 55.79 -151.37
CA ASN A 711 133.77 54.25 -151.30
C ASN A 711 132.36 53.45 -151.32
N LEU A 712 132.25 52.07 -151.45
CA LEU A 712 130.96 51.22 -151.48
C LEU A 712 131.01 49.59 -151.40
N SER A 713 129.93 48.85 -150.96
CA SER A 713 129.74 47.35 -150.70
C SER A 713 130.70 46.71 -149.63
N LEU A 714 130.48 45.45 -149.18
CA LEU A 714 131.40 44.53 -148.44
C LEU A 714 132.08 44.95 -147.08
N ILE A 715 132.28 43.95 -146.18
CA ILE A 715 133.47 43.66 -145.31
C ILE A 715 133.91 44.55 -144.07
N SER A 716 133.98 43.89 -142.89
CA SER A 716 134.97 43.89 -141.75
C SER A 716 135.32 45.04 -140.75
N THR A 717 135.80 44.57 -139.57
CA THR A 717 136.90 45.02 -138.64
C THR A 717 136.71 46.04 -137.46
N ASP A 718 136.75 45.48 -136.23
CA ASP A 718 137.68 45.67 -135.07
C ASP A 718 137.72 46.88 -134.05
N GLU A 719 138.23 46.52 -132.83
CA GLU A 719 138.91 47.27 -131.71
C GLU A 719 138.17 47.87 -130.45
N GLU A 720 138.73 47.53 -129.25
CA GLU A 720 138.94 48.26 -127.94
C GLU A 720 137.80 48.96 -127.10
N ALA A 721 137.92 49.29 -125.77
CA ALA A 721 138.65 48.75 -124.58
C ALA A 721 138.25 49.40 -123.17
N HIS A 722 138.39 48.64 -122.05
CA HIS A 722 138.76 48.93 -120.62
C HIS A 722 138.26 50.15 -119.69
N ASN A 723 137.68 49.82 -118.50
CA ASN A 723 138.13 50.18 -117.08
C ASN A 723 137.56 51.36 -116.15
N HIS A 724 137.57 51.13 -114.79
CA HIS A 724 137.70 52.00 -113.55
C HIS A 724 136.58 52.73 -112.67
N GLN A 725 136.57 52.41 -111.33
CA GLN A 725 136.54 53.18 -110.00
C GLN A 725 135.43 54.14 -109.36
N GLN A 726 135.02 53.84 -108.08
CA GLN A 726 134.78 54.64 -106.78
C GLN A 726 133.88 55.94 -106.67
N PRO A 727 133.59 56.65 -105.49
CA PRO A 727 133.56 56.37 -103.99
C PRO A 727 132.46 57.05 -103.03
N SER A 728 132.28 56.57 -101.76
CA SER A 728 132.06 57.29 -100.41
C SER A 728 130.74 57.96 -99.80
N PHE A 729 130.46 57.67 -98.48
CA PHE A 729 130.03 58.51 -97.27
C PHE A 729 128.57 58.86 -96.70
N VAL A 730 128.33 58.56 -95.37
CA VAL A 730 127.51 59.11 -94.19
C VAL A 730 125.93 59.20 -93.94
N SER A 731 125.48 58.61 -92.79
CA SER A 731 124.63 59.07 -91.60
C SER A 731 123.07 59.39 -91.55
N GLY A 732 122.35 59.06 -90.43
CA GLY A 732 121.06 59.72 -89.97
C GLY A 732 120.00 58.97 -89.07
N THR A 733 119.49 59.53 -87.95
CA THR A 733 118.84 58.92 -86.72
C THR A 733 117.31 59.13 -86.35
N ALA A 734 116.65 58.13 -85.70
CA ALA A 734 115.90 58.10 -84.37
C ALA A 734 114.39 58.51 -84.00
N ARG A 735 113.75 57.69 -83.10
CA ARG A 735 112.91 57.95 -81.84
C ARG A 735 111.33 58.06 -81.78
N SER A 736 110.65 57.50 -80.71
CA SER A 736 109.21 57.73 -80.24
C SER A 736 108.84 57.03 -78.86
N VAL A 737 107.72 57.36 -78.12
CA VAL A 737 107.27 56.74 -76.79
C VAL A 737 105.84 57.14 -76.21
N ALA A 738 105.26 56.38 -75.22
CA ALA A 738 104.23 56.70 -74.15
C ALA A 738 102.67 56.74 -74.48
N LEU A 739 101.59 56.70 -73.63
CA LEU A 739 101.14 56.33 -72.21
C LEU A 739 99.55 56.27 -72.16
N GLY A 740 98.67 56.01 -71.13
CA GLY A 740 98.65 55.45 -69.73
C GLY A 740 97.49 56.00 -68.77
N GLY A 741 96.70 55.21 -67.99
CA GLY A 741 95.73 55.71 -66.93
C GLY A 741 94.69 54.72 -66.22
N PRO A 742 94.02 55.04 -65.04
CA PRO A 742 93.30 54.07 -64.14
C PRO A 742 91.95 54.48 -63.41
N SER A 743 91.31 53.59 -62.59
CA SER A 743 90.63 53.82 -61.25
C SER A 743 89.72 52.64 -60.73
N ALA A 744 89.84 52.12 -59.47
CA ALA A 744 89.04 50.96 -58.92
C ALA A 744 89.04 50.76 -57.35
N VAL A 745 88.14 49.89 -56.80
CA VAL A 745 87.91 49.46 -55.35
C VAL A 745 87.30 48.00 -55.27
N ASP A 746 86.86 47.28 -54.20
CA ASP A 746 86.53 47.50 -52.74
C ASP A 746 86.49 46.17 -51.87
N VAL A 747 85.98 46.17 -50.60
CA VAL A 747 86.17 45.16 -49.47
C VAL A 747 84.92 45.05 -48.50
N THR A 748 84.57 44.06 -47.61
CA THR A 748 84.73 42.58 -47.37
C THR A 748 83.81 42.07 -46.17
N LEU A 749 83.63 40.74 -45.98
CA LEU A 749 82.90 39.95 -44.92
C LEU A 749 83.61 39.80 -43.51
N PRO A 750 83.18 39.01 -42.46
CA PRO A 750 81.85 38.37 -42.17
C PRO A 750 81.00 38.42 -40.82
N PRO A 751 81.44 38.37 -39.51
CA PRO A 751 81.05 37.21 -38.64
C PRO A 751 80.51 37.36 -37.16
N LEU A 752 79.73 36.34 -36.71
CA LEU A 752 79.50 35.72 -35.34
C LEU A 752 78.60 36.31 -34.18
N PHE A 753 77.90 35.35 -33.51
CA PHE A 753 77.32 35.22 -32.13
C PHE A 753 76.35 36.24 -31.42
N ALA A 754 75.16 35.71 -31.06
CA ALA A 754 74.47 35.71 -29.75
C ALA A 754 73.66 36.90 -29.13
N THR A 755 72.53 36.50 -28.48
CA THR A 755 71.83 37.09 -27.30
C THR A 755 70.96 38.38 -27.37
N SER A 756 69.63 38.16 -27.36
CA SER A 756 68.67 38.53 -26.27
C SER A 756 68.09 39.97 -26.08
N ARG A 757 66.77 39.99 -25.78
CA ARG A 757 65.95 41.04 -25.09
C ARG A 757 65.70 42.39 -25.79
N GLN A 758 64.59 43.12 -25.57
CA GLN A 758 63.19 42.79 -25.13
C GLN A 758 62.29 44.04 -25.36
N VAL A 759 61.25 44.26 -24.51
CA VAL A 759 60.46 45.49 -24.21
C VAL A 759 59.12 45.62 -24.97
N PRO A 760 57.97 45.89 -24.28
CA PRO A 760 57.53 45.59 -22.89
C PRO A 760 56.03 45.11 -22.84
N PRO A 761 55.21 45.37 -21.79
CA PRO A 761 55.27 45.03 -20.35
C PRO A 761 54.21 43.95 -19.94
N ALA A 762 54.46 43.02 -19.00
CA ALA A 762 54.17 43.07 -17.53
C ALA A 762 52.65 43.12 -17.13
N SER A 763 52.11 42.39 -16.12
CA SER A 763 52.64 41.34 -15.21
C SER A 763 51.50 40.52 -14.49
N PRO A 764 51.78 39.41 -13.75
CA PRO A 764 50.81 38.43 -13.18
C PRO A 764 50.81 38.43 -11.60
N PRO A 765 50.62 37.34 -10.77
CA PRO A 765 50.04 35.97 -10.92
C PRO A 765 49.15 35.42 -9.72
N ALA A 766 48.56 34.22 -9.90
CA ALA A 766 48.44 33.04 -9.00
C ALA A 766 48.01 33.04 -7.48
N ILE A 767 46.97 32.21 -7.17
CA ILE A 767 46.89 31.10 -6.16
C ILE A 767 46.61 31.36 -4.62
N LEU A 768 45.42 30.90 -4.14
CA LEU A 768 45.03 30.37 -2.78
C LEU A 768 45.17 31.25 -1.49
N PRO A 769 44.66 30.87 -0.27
CA PRO A 769 43.57 29.95 0.15
C PRO A 769 42.57 30.45 1.27
N ALA A 770 41.44 29.74 1.45
CA ALA A 770 40.74 29.32 2.70
C ALA A 770 40.25 30.26 3.87
N MET A 771 39.22 29.75 4.57
CA MET A 771 38.67 30.03 5.93
C MET A 771 37.79 31.28 6.25
N GLU A 772 36.49 30.99 6.37
CA GLU A 772 35.57 31.23 7.51
C GLU A 772 35.47 32.57 8.29
N THR A 773 34.24 33.11 8.24
CA THR A 773 33.40 33.51 9.41
C THR A 773 33.81 34.67 10.32
N THR A 774 33.04 35.77 10.23
CA THR A 774 32.57 36.60 11.36
C THR A 774 31.24 37.28 10.97
N GLN A 775 30.15 37.07 11.72
CA GLN A 775 29.48 38.03 12.63
C GLN A 775 28.54 39.07 11.97
N SER A 776 27.49 39.60 12.63
CA SER A 776 26.65 39.12 13.77
C SER A 776 25.45 40.08 13.97
N LEU A 777 24.55 39.73 14.90
CA LEU A 777 23.56 40.57 15.61
C LEU A 777 22.24 41.00 14.89
N ASP A 778 21.06 40.99 15.54
CA ASP A 778 20.61 40.14 16.67
C ASP A 778 19.09 40.25 16.99
N SER A 779 18.64 39.34 17.87
CA SER A 779 17.63 39.52 18.94
C SER A 779 16.11 39.57 18.68
N HIS A 780 15.46 38.43 18.98
CA HIS A 780 14.53 38.21 20.13
C HIS A 780 13.27 39.11 20.35
N CYS A 781 12.11 38.63 20.87
CA CYS A 781 11.76 37.29 21.38
C CYS A 781 10.23 36.98 21.44
N ALA A 782 9.90 35.68 21.30
CA ALA A 782 8.93 34.88 22.10
C ALA A 782 7.41 35.20 22.23
N SER A 783 6.61 34.21 21.77
CA SER A 783 5.56 33.47 22.54
C SER A 783 4.05 33.83 22.56
N THR A 784 3.30 33.06 21.75
CA THR A 784 2.21 32.12 22.15
C THR A 784 0.82 32.63 22.61
N VAL A 785 -0.25 31.93 22.13
CA VAL A 785 -1.46 31.40 22.85
C VAL A 785 -2.80 31.49 22.06
N LEU A 786 -3.45 30.33 21.87
CA LEU A 786 -4.87 30.00 21.60
C LEU A 786 -5.65 30.43 20.31
N SER A 787 -6.07 29.39 19.56
CA SER A 787 -7.48 29.02 19.26
C SER A 787 -8.17 29.28 17.90
N THR A 788 -8.07 28.23 17.05
CA THR A 788 -9.18 27.43 16.47
C THR A 788 -10.22 28.01 15.48
N SER A 789 -10.11 27.48 14.26
CA SER A 789 -11.18 26.98 13.35
C SER A 789 -12.09 27.96 12.59
N SER A 790 -12.32 27.59 11.32
CA SER A 790 -13.08 28.31 10.28
C SER A 790 -13.91 27.26 9.47
N PRO A 791 -14.48 27.48 8.26
CA PRO A 791 -15.90 27.86 8.13
C PRO A 791 -16.73 27.04 7.10
N GLY A 792 -18.03 27.36 6.98
CA GLY A 792 -18.89 27.06 5.81
C GLY A 792 -19.75 25.78 5.91
N ALA A 793 -21.06 25.76 5.57
CA ALA A 793 -21.79 26.12 4.32
C ALA A 793 -21.95 24.88 3.37
N VAL A 794 -23.04 24.62 2.62
CA VAL A 794 -24.25 25.42 2.30
C VAL A 794 -25.43 24.58 1.70
N LEU A 795 -26.67 25.12 1.73
CA LEU A 795 -27.90 24.84 0.91
C LEU A 795 -28.76 23.53 0.96
N THR A 796 -30.07 23.73 1.25
CA THR A 796 -31.34 23.25 0.57
C THR A 796 -31.54 21.79 0.11
N THR A 797 -32.75 21.19 0.26
CA THR A 797 -33.91 21.38 -0.64
C THR A 797 -35.31 21.44 0.04
N ASN A 798 -36.34 21.80 -0.73
CA ASN A 798 -37.72 22.07 -0.29
C ASN A 798 -38.59 20.83 -0.04
N SER A 799 -39.63 20.99 0.80
CA SER A 799 -40.97 20.44 0.52
C SER A 799 -42.05 21.47 0.89
N HIS A 800 -43.15 21.49 0.14
CA HIS A 800 -44.14 22.57 0.16
C HIS A 800 -45.46 22.08 0.77
N TYR A 801 -45.74 22.45 2.02
CA TYR A 801 -47.05 22.29 2.64
C TYR A 801 -47.72 23.64 2.78
N ASP A 802 -48.50 24.02 1.78
CA ASP A 802 -49.38 25.18 1.87
C ASP A 802 -50.59 24.82 2.75
N THR A 803 -50.70 25.47 3.91
CA THR A 803 -51.94 25.51 4.69
C THR A 803 -52.03 26.82 5.43
N ASP A 804 -53.26 27.34 5.57
CA ASP A 804 -53.53 28.69 6.06
C ASP A 804 -52.76 29.06 7.34
N PRO A 805 -52.24 30.30 7.44
CA PRO A 805 -51.74 30.85 8.68
C PRO A 805 -52.91 31.15 9.64
N VAL A 806 -53.49 30.08 10.21
CA VAL A 806 -54.41 30.17 11.35
C VAL A 806 -53.71 30.99 12.42
N ASN A 807 -54.22 32.21 12.66
CA ASN A 807 -53.49 33.21 13.44
C ASN A 807 -53.02 32.61 14.78
N PHE A 808 -51.70 32.61 15.02
CA PHE A 808 -51.09 32.07 16.23
C PHE A 808 -51.68 32.70 17.50
N GLU A 809 -52.14 33.95 17.43
CA GLU A 809 -52.85 34.63 18.51
C GLU A 809 -54.25 34.04 18.77
N TYR A 810 -54.99 33.70 17.72
CA TYR A 810 -56.28 32.98 17.82
C TYR A 810 -56.08 31.55 18.33
N MET A 811 -55.10 30.82 17.80
CA MET A 811 -54.75 29.48 18.29
C MET A 811 -54.35 29.52 19.77
N ARG A 812 -53.51 30.49 20.18
CA ARG A 812 -53.15 30.73 21.58
C ARG A 812 -54.38 31.03 22.44
N HIS A 813 -55.31 31.85 21.96
CA HIS A 813 -56.54 32.15 22.69
C HIS A 813 -57.47 30.92 22.84
N VAL A 814 -57.66 30.14 21.77
CA VAL A 814 -58.49 28.92 21.80
C VAL A 814 -57.89 27.87 22.73
N LEU A 815 -56.57 27.66 22.70
CA LEU A 815 -55.89 26.72 23.60
C LEU A 815 -55.88 27.22 25.06
N LEU A 816 -55.58 28.50 25.28
CA LEU A 816 -55.59 29.08 26.63
C LEU A 816 -57.00 29.03 27.24
N LYS A 817 -58.06 29.29 26.45
CA LYS A 817 -59.44 29.10 26.90
C LYS A 817 -59.72 27.63 27.20
N PHE A 818 -59.36 26.71 26.30
CA PHE A 818 -59.56 25.26 26.50
C PHE A 818 -58.92 24.75 27.81
N PHE A 819 -57.71 25.21 28.17
CA PHE A 819 -57.04 24.82 29.41
C PHE A 819 -57.59 25.52 30.68
N LEU A 820 -58.31 26.64 30.54
CA LEU A 820 -58.91 27.39 31.67
C LEU A 820 -60.42 27.17 31.82
N SER A 821 -61.09 26.56 30.83
CA SER A 821 -62.49 26.18 30.87
C SER A 821 -62.74 24.95 31.75
N HIS A 822 -63.89 24.92 32.43
CA HIS A 822 -64.38 23.73 33.14
C HIS A 822 -64.70 22.60 32.12
N ASP A 823 -64.55 21.33 32.50
CA ASP A 823 -64.68 20.15 31.63
C ASP A 823 -65.91 20.15 30.70
N SER A 824 -67.06 20.67 31.15
CA SER A 824 -68.30 20.77 30.36
C SER A 824 -68.23 21.80 29.22
N GLU A 825 -67.47 22.88 29.38
CA GLU A 825 -67.17 23.84 28.30
C GLU A 825 -65.97 23.35 27.47
N ALA A 826 -64.95 22.76 28.11
CA ALA A 826 -63.82 22.16 27.42
C ALA A 826 -64.27 21.07 26.41
N LEU A 827 -65.26 20.25 26.77
CA LEU A 827 -65.89 19.25 25.89
C LEU A 827 -66.50 19.84 24.61
N GLN A 828 -67.02 21.07 24.67
CA GLN A 828 -67.53 21.80 23.50
C GLN A 828 -66.38 22.35 22.66
N LEU A 829 -65.33 22.84 23.32
CA LEU A 829 -64.13 23.39 22.70
C LEU A 829 -63.22 22.33 22.04
N VAL A 830 -63.28 21.04 22.40
CA VAL A 830 -62.43 19.99 21.77
C VAL A 830 -62.52 20.01 20.24
N ARG A 831 -63.72 20.22 19.68
CA ARG A 831 -63.91 20.24 18.21
C ARG A 831 -63.23 21.45 17.56
N ALA A 832 -63.21 22.59 18.25
CA ALA A 832 -62.49 23.78 17.79
C ALA A 832 -60.97 23.57 17.90
N VAL A 833 -60.47 23.04 19.02
CA VAL A 833 -59.06 22.69 19.22
C VAL A 833 -58.57 21.68 18.17
N ALA A 834 -59.34 20.62 17.92
CA ALA A 834 -59.01 19.61 16.90
C ALA A 834 -58.98 20.18 15.48
N THR A 835 -59.87 21.12 15.17
CA THR A 835 -59.87 21.82 13.86
C THR A 835 -58.66 22.76 13.73
N VAL A 836 -58.36 23.54 14.77
CA VAL A 836 -57.23 24.49 14.80
C VAL A 836 -55.87 23.79 14.74
N LEU A 837 -55.70 22.70 15.49
CA LEU A 837 -54.47 21.91 15.53
C LEU A 837 -54.39 20.79 14.48
N LYS A 838 -55.41 20.63 13.62
CA LYS A 838 -55.51 19.55 12.60
C LYS A 838 -55.35 18.13 13.21
N LEU A 839 -55.87 17.93 14.43
CA LEU A 839 -55.78 16.65 15.15
C LEU A 839 -56.57 15.55 14.43
N SER A 840 -56.16 14.29 14.57
CA SER A 840 -56.93 13.18 14.00
C SER A 840 -58.25 12.97 14.76
N LYS A 841 -59.22 12.30 14.13
CA LYS A 841 -60.46 11.88 14.81
C LYS A 841 -60.20 10.96 16.01
N LYS A 842 -59.08 10.23 16.04
CA LYS A 842 -58.70 9.41 17.19
C LYS A 842 -58.22 10.29 18.34
N ASP A 843 -57.45 11.34 18.07
CA ASP A 843 -56.96 12.28 19.08
C ASP A 843 -58.12 13.13 19.64
N GLU A 844 -59.03 13.60 18.78
CA GLU A 844 -60.27 14.26 19.20
C GLU A 844 -61.09 13.36 20.13
N PHE A 845 -61.22 12.07 19.80
CA PHE A 845 -61.89 11.07 20.63
C PHE A 845 -61.16 10.85 21.96
N MET A 846 -59.82 10.70 21.97
CA MET A 846 -59.04 10.53 23.20
C MET A 846 -59.19 11.74 24.14
N ILE A 847 -59.18 12.96 23.61
CA ILE A 847 -59.37 14.18 24.41
C ILE A 847 -60.81 14.26 24.97
N ARG A 848 -61.83 13.97 24.15
CA ARG A 848 -63.23 13.87 24.60
C ARG A 848 -63.37 12.82 25.71
N GLN A 849 -62.82 11.63 25.51
CA GLN A 849 -62.87 10.52 26.48
C GLN A 849 -62.22 10.94 27.80
N ARG A 850 -61.00 11.52 27.78
CA ARG A 850 -60.34 11.98 29.01
C ARG A 850 -61.11 13.09 29.74
N LEU A 851 -61.77 14.00 29.03
CA LEU A 851 -62.62 15.02 29.67
C LEU A 851 -63.89 14.42 30.28
N GLU A 852 -64.53 13.47 29.59
CA GLU A 852 -65.70 12.77 30.13
C GLU A 852 -65.34 11.88 31.33
N GLU A 853 -64.17 11.22 31.31
CA GLU A 853 -63.61 10.48 32.46
C GLU A 853 -63.37 11.38 33.69
N ARG A 854 -62.82 12.60 33.52
CA ARG A 854 -62.70 13.57 34.63
C ARG A 854 -64.06 14.00 35.16
N ARG A 855 -65.02 14.21 34.25
CA ARG A 855 -66.40 14.59 34.56
C ARG A 855 -67.20 13.45 35.20
N SER A 856 -66.85 12.19 34.94
CA SER A 856 -67.56 11.00 35.42
C SER A 856 -67.07 10.46 36.77
N TRP A 857 -66.27 11.19 37.54
CA TRP A 857 -65.79 10.73 38.86
C TRP A 857 -66.92 10.42 39.87
N PHE A 858 -68.18 10.81 39.56
CA PHE A 858 -69.37 10.48 40.36
C PHE A 858 -70.42 9.59 39.64
N ILE A 859 -70.12 9.01 38.47
CA ILE A 859 -71.02 8.07 37.77
C ILE A 859 -70.24 6.87 37.24
N THR A 860 -70.76 5.67 37.47
CA THR A 860 -70.17 4.37 37.08
C THR A 860 -69.96 4.22 35.57
N PRO A 861 -69.01 3.37 35.13
CA PRO A 861 -68.55 3.33 33.74
C PRO A 861 -69.65 2.91 32.76
N VAL A 862 -69.92 3.78 31.78
CA VAL A 862 -70.76 3.46 30.63
C VAL A 862 -69.99 2.54 29.67
N ILE A 863 -70.61 1.42 29.33
CA ILE A 863 -70.03 0.38 28.46
C ILE A 863 -69.83 0.93 27.03
N SER A 864 -68.65 0.67 26.46
CA SER A 864 -68.32 1.02 25.07
C SER A 864 -69.16 0.18 24.08
N PRO A 865 -69.68 0.76 22.98
CA PRO A 865 -70.61 0.07 22.09
C PRO A 865 -69.90 -0.90 21.13
N GLU A 866 -69.70 -2.15 21.58
CA GLU A 866 -69.43 -3.27 20.67
C GLU A 866 -70.72 -4.04 20.32
N SER A 867 -70.70 -4.67 19.15
CA SER A 867 -71.87 -5.13 18.42
C SER A 867 -72.62 -6.31 19.04
N SER A 868 -73.93 -6.15 19.27
CA SER A 868 -74.88 -7.26 19.22
C SER A 868 -76.25 -6.79 18.72
N GLY A 869 -76.60 -7.12 17.47
CA GLY A 869 -77.84 -6.70 16.84
C GLY A 869 -78.95 -7.75 16.97
N GLN A 870 -79.95 -7.50 17.82
CA GLN A 870 -81.15 -8.35 17.94
C GLN A 870 -82.48 -7.61 17.70
N PHE A 871 -82.46 -6.45 17.03
CA PHE A 871 -83.66 -5.68 16.65
C PHE A 871 -83.75 -5.36 15.14
N ALA A 872 -83.24 -6.25 14.29
CA ALA A 872 -83.26 -6.12 12.83
C ALA A 872 -83.93 -7.31 12.14
N LYS A 873 -85.19 -7.61 12.48
CA LYS A 873 -85.97 -8.67 11.79
C LYS A 873 -87.49 -8.42 11.73
N MET A 874 -87.89 -7.28 11.15
CA MET A 874 -89.21 -7.10 10.57
C MET A 874 -89.18 -6.00 9.49
N VAL A 875 -90.17 -5.98 8.60
CA VAL A 875 -90.31 -5.07 7.45
C VAL A 875 -89.28 -5.29 6.32
N SER A 876 -89.46 -6.37 5.53
CA SER A 876 -89.59 -6.29 4.05
C SER A 876 -89.87 -7.69 3.47
N HIS A 877 -91.10 -7.89 2.97
CA HIS A 877 -91.62 -9.07 2.25
C HIS A 877 -91.42 -10.44 2.91
#